data_AF-G0R1C9-F1
#
_entry.id   AF-G0R1C9-F1
#
_cell.length_a   1.000
_cell.length_b   1.000
_cell.length_c   1.000
_cell.angle_alpha   90.00
_cell.angle_beta   90.00
_cell.angle_gamma   90.00
#
_symmetry.space_group_name_H-M   'P 1'
#
loop_
_entity.id
_entity.type
_entity.pdbx_description
1 polymer ?
#
loop_
_entity_poly.entity_id
_entity_poly.type
_entity_poly.pdbx_seq_one_letter_code
_entity_poly.pdbx_strand_id
1 'polypeptide(L)'
;MQENYEKIQYSNHDQRILQKEGEAMPIRITIDYSMLDKMDQKITRQQKQYLKEIMETSKLFLQRLLKVQPIKKNNIYPADWPNDCIEFDIPENDKKIGIANSDLHLYIIYDNEYIGELADAVLCAISNEGIQRPTFGRVNFNIKSMNKDDGELKSFQNDLETTIHEIMHILGFSKNMMYYWLDPMTKKPYKDSYENKLLKQKVYQGKKITILTSQNVVEVTRNYYNCNKAEGMYLENTVKNIQINIQIYQYNYKNTIIIFIYYCLNKGGESTIDSHWKRTFIFNELMTGSDLNVKITLSIFTIALLKDTGFYSEVNENMAGQIFWGKGKGCDFFEKACITTNNQFPEFPIKSNDFQCSFEYEGFGDVRNNQDLDHCQIVYPEMEDLCTNPNAIDDEEDLDMEEDKLSDYSTQSKCFQSTAVQASSEYIYDIPVRCHRFKCSSDASEISVIFPDIQLQVLCGIGDQGKKKTIDSSGKKAKGKITCPSDYNRFCNSSRICPNFCSQKGVCVNGQCICQPGYGGENCIIKCSGVVNDGKCIQQGTCPSGKFKNPDNTCKSDCPQGLYGKNGNCEPCHSSCSRCTGPLPNQCSKCQFLTLLQDNQCVDKCNEKQGYKLNQAQGICESQISTICQGNCKTCEKINSPLCITCKQGHLKQADNSCQNTCAMGSKLTQDSQQCVKPLVGCLQQKDSNTCITCDTAKRYRLGSDKQCTLCKENCSQCNPNNLSECLVCEGLKFKNHDSSCVNLCPGASFYSESIGKCQQCPQKCQNCDENGCKKCQDGYYIDLITKACTQCLSKYNNCKNCDDLICLQCNNLQKQKCQQISATDGNKGNTVINGNT
;
A
#
# COMPACT_ATOMS: atom_id res chain seq x y z
N MET A 1 -25.38 3.40 -0.30
CA MET A 1 -25.37 2.99 -1.71
C MET A 1 -24.61 4.04 -2.50
N GLN A 2 -23.74 3.55 -3.38
CA GLN A 2 -22.77 4.22 -4.27
C GLN A 2 -23.09 5.66 -4.69
N GLU A 3 -22.07 6.53 -4.62
CA GLU A 3 -21.53 7.32 -5.75
C GLU A 3 -20.83 8.58 -5.23
N ASN A 4 -19.49 8.55 -5.24
CA ASN A 4 -18.61 9.67 -5.58
C ASN A 4 -17.17 9.17 -5.54
N TYR A 5 -16.90 8.21 -6.42
CA TYR A 5 -15.55 7.88 -6.87
C TYR A 5 -15.46 8.37 -8.30
N GLU A 6 -14.86 9.53 -8.53
CA GLU A 6 -14.03 9.75 -9.72
C GLU A 6 -13.26 11.08 -9.66
N LYS A 7 -12.00 10.98 -10.10
CA LYS A 7 -11.05 12.03 -10.50
C LYS A 7 -10.26 12.75 -9.40
N ILE A 8 -9.20 12.06 -8.95
CA ILE A 8 -7.86 12.68 -8.93
C ILE A 8 -6.89 11.72 -9.64
N GLN A 9 -6.52 12.06 -10.88
CA GLN A 9 -5.31 11.53 -11.50
C GLN A 9 -4.12 12.33 -10.96
N TYR A 10 -3.35 11.71 -10.08
CA TYR A 10 -1.91 11.93 -9.97
C TYR A 10 -1.28 10.56 -9.72
N SER A 11 -0.60 10.01 -10.73
CA SER A 11 0.46 9.04 -10.48
C SER A 11 1.57 9.80 -9.75
N ASN A 12 1.93 9.38 -8.54
CA ASN A 12 3.27 9.51 -7.96
C ASN A 12 3.29 8.76 -6.62
N HIS A 13 4.19 7.78 -6.51
CA HIS A 13 4.63 7.05 -5.31
C HIS A 13 4.06 7.56 -3.97
N ASP A 14 3.02 6.90 -3.44
CA ASP A 14 2.55 7.13 -2.07
C ASP A 14 2.88 5.92 -1.19
N GLN A 15 4.19 5.69 -1.01
CA GLN A 15 4.69 5.50 0.36
C GLN A 15 4.39 6.84 1.06
N ARG A 16 3.84 6.86 2.28
CA ARG A 16 3.32 8.08 2.95
C ARG A 16 4.39 9.15 3.25
N ILE A 17 5.00 9.72 2.23
CA ILE A 17 5.96 10.81 2.28
C ILE A 17 5.14 12.08 2.48
N LEU A 18 4.84 12.39 3.73
CA LEU A 18 4.03 13.56 4.09
C LEU A 18 4.87 14.84 4.12
N GLN A 19 6.20 14.72 4.13
CA GLN A 19 7.14 15.84 4.06
C GLN A 19 7.67 16.02 2.62
N LYS A 20 6.91 16.74 1.78
CA LYS A 20 7.14 16.86 0.32
C LYS A 20 7.95 18.11 -0.12
N GLU A 21 8.35 19.00 0.79
CA GLU A 21 9.03 20.25 0.43
C GLU A 21 10.55 20.20 0.66
N GLY A 22 11.34 20.05 -0.40
CA GLY A 22 12.81 20.12 -0.37
C GLY A 22 13.52 18.79 -0.64
N GLU A 23 14.85 18.83 -0.69
CA GLU A 23 15.68 17.64 -0.85
C GLU A 23 15.78 16.88 0.49
N ALA A 24 15.35 15.62 0.50
CA ALA A 24 15.41 14.78 1.69
C ALA A 24 16.87 14.40 1.99
N MET A 25 17.32 14.69 3.20
CA MET A 25 18.70 14.45 3.65
C MET A 25 18.72 13.49 4.84
N PRO A 26 19.83 12.75 5.06
CA PRO A 26 20.02 11.97 6.29
C PRO A 26 19.70 12.80 7.54
N ILE A 27 18.95 12.23 8.49
CA ILE A 27 18.61 12.91 9.74
C ILE A 27 19.89 13.33 10.48
N ARG A 28 19.95 14.58 10.98
CA ARG A 28 21.08 15.03 11.79
C ARG A 28 20.74 14.84 13.27
N ILE A 29 21.42 13.88 13.91
CA ILE A 29 21.23 13.59 15.33
C ILE A 29 22.39 14.20 16.11
N THR A 30 22.05 15.00 17.11
CA THR A 30 23.00 15.61 18.06
C THR A 30 22.77 15.00 19.44
N ILE A 31 23.82 14.83 20.22
CA ILE A 31 23.77 14.10 21.49
C ILE A 31 24.45 14.94 22.56
N ASP A 32 23.75 15.15 23.67
CA ASP A 32 24.31 15.83 24.85
C ASP A 32 24.74 14.80 25.90
N TYR A 33 26.05 14.79 26.19
CA TYR A 33 26.67 13.96 27.20
C TYR A 33 27.01 14.74 28.48
N SER A 34 26.53 15.98 28.63
CA SER A 34 26.87 16.87 29.74
C SER A 34 26.61 16.24 31.11
N MET A 35 25.54 15.45 31.26
CA MET A 35 25.25 14.71 32.49
C MET A 35 26.21 13.55 32.73
N LEU A 36 26.62 12.82 31.69
CA LEU A 36 27.67 11.80 31.80
C LEU A 36 29.03 12.42 32.16
N ASP A 37 29.32 13.62 31.64
CA ASP A 37 30.62 14.28 31.81
C ASP A 37 30.75 14.99 33.16
N LYS A 38 29.64 15.27 33.86
CA LYS A 38 29.68 15.69 35.27
C LYS A 38 30.42 14.62 36.10
N MET A 39 31.35 15.07 36.95
CA MET A 39 32.19 14.18 37.77
C MET A 39 31.38 13.59 38.93
N ASP A 40 30.59 12.56 38.66
CA ASP A 40 30.02 11.69 39.67
C ASP A 40 30.92 10.45 39.86
N GLN A 41 31.14 10.05 41.12
CA GLN A 41 31.92 8.87 41.47
C GLN A 41 31.20 7.55 41.12
N LYS A 42 29.92 7.60 40.75
CA LYS A 42 29.09 6.42 40.45
C LYS A 42 29.31 5.79 39.07
N ILE A 43 29.91 6.50 38.11
CA ILE A 43 30.12 6.01 36.74
C ILE A 43 31.60 6.02 36.36
N THR A 44 32.11 4.88 35.89
CA THR A 44 33.54 4.71 35.54
C THR A 44 33.88 5.37 34.20
N ARG A 45 35.16 5.68 33.96
CA ARG A 45 35.63 6.20 32.67
C ARG A 45 35.33 5.23 31.51
N GLN A 46 35.49 3.93 31.76
CA GLN A 46 35.17 2.89 30.78
C GLN A 46 33.66 2.84 30.49
N GLN A 47 32.79 2.96 31.51
CA GLN A 47 31.33 3.12 31.33
C GLN A 47 31.00 4.31 30.43
N LYS A 48 31.55 5.49 30.72
CA LYS A 48 31.34 6.68 29.90
C LYS A 48 31.74 6.49 28.44
N GLN A 49 32.93 5.93 28.19
CA GLN A 49 33.42 5.72 26.83
C GLN A 49 32.52 4.77 26.04
N TYR A 50 32.13 3.66 26.66
CA TYR A 50 31.26 2.66 26.04
C TYR A 50 29.86 3.20 25.71
N LEU A 51 29.24 3.95 26.61
CA LEU A 51 27.97 4.60 26.33
C LEU A 51 28.08 5.57 25.14
N LYS A 52 29.18 6.35 25.07
CA LYS A 52 29.47 7.20 23.91
C LYS A 52 29.62 6.37 22.63
N GLU A 53 30.30 5.22 22.69
CA GLU A 53 30.47 4.32 21.54
C GLU A 53 29.14 3.70 21.06
N ILE A 54 28.28 3.26 21.98
CA ILE A 54 26.92 2.77 21.68
C ILE A 54 26.09 3.87 21.02
N MET A 55 26.11 5.08 21.59
CA MET A 55 25.30 6.20 21.11
C MET A 55 25.75 6.70 19.73
N GLU A 56 27.05 6.82 19.47
CA GLU A 56 27.54 7.18 18.14
C GLU A 56 27.25 6.08 17.10
N THR A 57 27.25 4.80 17.49
CA THR A 57 26.88 3.69 16.62
C THR A 57 25.38 3.69 16.32
N SER A 58 24.54 3.93 17.34
CA SER A 58 23.09 4.08 17.21
C SER A 58 22.74 5.24 16.29
N LYS A 59 23.43 6.38 16.44
CA LYS A 59 23.32 7.52 15.54
C LYS A 59 23.66 7.12 14.10
N LEU A 60 24.80 6.47 13.85
CA LEU A 60 25.16 6.02 12.50
C LEU A 60 24.08 5.14 11.85
N PHE A 61 23.48 4.23 12.63
CA PHE A 61 22.37 3.40 12.18
C PHE A 61 21.15 4.25 11.77
N LEU A 62 20.69 5.14 12.65
CA LEU A 62 19.50 5.97 12.42
C LEU A 62 19.69 6.97 11.26
N GLN A 63 20.89 7.53 11.10
CA GLN A 63 21.22 8.42 9.98
C GLN A 63 21.15 7.72 8.62
N ARG A 64 21.37 6.41 8.58
CA ARG A 64 21.21 5.62 7.36
C ARG A 64 19.79 5.13 7.14
N LEU A 65 19.03 4.99 8.22
CA LEU A 65 17.65 4.54 8.18
C LEU A 65 16.70 5.65 7.72
N LEU A 66 16.93 6.88 8.20
CA LEU A 66 15.96 7.97 8.10
C LEU A 66 16.50 9.15 7.30
N LYS A 67 15.68 9.62 6.36
CA LYS A 67 15.84 10.96 5.79
C LYS A 67 14.67 11.84 6.15
N VAL A 68 14.97 13.12 6.32
CA VAL A 68 14.02 14.16 6.71
C VAL A 68 14.22 15.40 5.86
N GLN A 69 13.24 16.31 5.88
CA GLN A 69 13.48 17.69 5.49
C GLN A 69 14.25 18.40 6.61
N PRO A 70 15.49 18.85 6.41
CA PRO A 70 16.29 19.38 7.50
C PRO A 70 15.67 20.64 8.12
N ILE A 71 15.78 20.77 9.44
CA ILE A 71 15.49 22.03 10.14
C ILE A 71 16.50 23.08 9.63
N LYS A 72 15.98 24.15 9.02
CA LYS A 72 16.81 25.18 8.35
C LYS A 72 17.56 26.09 9.33
N LYS A 73 17.00 26.29 10.52
CA LYS A 73 17.59 27.07 11.61
C LYS A 73 18.09 26.13 12.71
N ASN A 74 18.50 26.71 13.84
CA ASN A 74 18.74 25.92 15.04
C ASN A 74 17.47 25.17 15.46
N ASN A 75 17.64 23.93 15.90
CA ASN A 75 16.59 23.15 16.53
C ASN A 75 16.34 23.72 17.93
N ILE A 76 15.25 24.47 18.09
CA ILE A 76 14.92 25.17 19.34
C ILE A 76 13.91 24.32 20.11
N TYR A 77 14.16 24.13 21.41
CA TYR A 77 13.22 23.45 22.29
C TYR A 77 11.93 24.27 22.38
N PRO A 78 10.75 23.73 22.00
CA PRO A 78 9.55 24.54 21.87
C PRO A 78 9.01 24.99 23.23
N ALA A 79 8.61 26.26 23.32
CA ALA A 79 8.14 26.88 24.57
C ALA A 79 6.81 26.32 25.11
N ASP A 80 6.04 25.62 24.27
CA ASP A 80 4.77 25.00 24.66
C ASP A 80 4.96 23.62 25.33
N TRP A 81 6.20 23.11 25.38
CA TRP A 81 6.55 21.85 26.04
C TRP A 81 7.09 22.09 27.45
N PRO A 82 7.01 21.08 28.35
CA PRO A 82 7.54 21.19 29.71
C PRO A 82 9.02 21.60 29.75
N ASN A 83 9.42 22.30 30.81
CA ASN A 83 10.80 22.81 30.96
C ASN A 83 11.82 21.73 31.33
N ASP A 84 11.33 20.55 31.65
CA ASP A 84 12.04 19.34 32.04
C ASP A 84 11.56 18.17 31.16
N CYS A 85 12.40 17.15 31.01
CA CYS A 85 12.08 15.92 30.33
C CYS A 85 12.50 14.74 31.20
N ILE A 86 11.65 14.40 32.18
CA ILE A 86 11.80 13.30 33.14
C ILE A 86 13.22 13.21 33.72
N GLU A 87 13.41 13.80 34.91
CA GLU A 87 14.69 13.80 35.63
C GLU A 87 15.84 14.55 34.92
N PHE A 88 15.53 15.23 33.81
CA PHE A 88 16.46 16.07 33.07
C PHE A 88 15.88 17.47 32.85
N ASP A 89 16.48 18.48 33.46
CA ASP A 89 16.14 19.88 33.21
C ASP A 89 16.70 20.34 31.87
N ILE A 90 15.84 20.87 31.00
CA ILE A 90 16.25 21.32 29.66
C ILE A 90 17.11 22.60 29.78
N PRO A 91 18.33 22.63 29.22
CA PRO A 91 19.20 23.81 29.25
C PRO A 91 18.54 25.05 28.66
N GLU A 92 18.74 26.21 29.32
CA GLU A 92 18.18 27.49 28.86
C GLU A 92 18.66 27.91 27.47
N ASN A 93 19.86 27.49 27.08
CA ASN A 93 20.40 27.75 25.74
C ASN A 93 19.63 26.96 24.66
N ASP A 94 19.17 25.75 24.95
CA ASP A 94 18.43 24.93 23.99
C ASP A 94 17.03 25.51 23.71
N LYS A 95 16.46 26.19 24.71
CA LYS A 95 15.18 26.92 24.62
C LYS A 95 15.30 28.27 23.92
N LYS A 96 16.41 29.00 24.12
CA LYS A 96 16.57 30.38 23.63
C LYS A 96 17.34 30.48 22.31
N ILE A 97 18.43 29.73 22.19
CA ILE A 97 19.36 29.76 21.05
C ILE A 97 19.09 28.55 20.13
N GLY A 98 18.82 27.39 20.73
CA GLY A 98 18.66 26.13 20.04
C GLY A 98 19.97 25.53 19.55
N ILE A 99 19.86 24.34 18.97
CA ILE A 99 20.99 23.48 18.62
C ILE A 99 21.23 23.53 17.11
N ALA A 100 22.41 23.99 16.72
CA ALA A 100 22.79 24.08 15.32
C ALA A 100 22.93 22.68 14.69
N ASN A 101 22.61 22.58 13.40
CA ASN A 101 22.74 21.35 12.61
C ASN A 101 22.07 20.11 13.24
N SER A 102 20.95 20.30 13.93
CA SER A 102 20.20 19.25 14.60
C SER A 102 18.81 19.13 13.98
N ASP A 103 18.37 17.89 13.75
CA ASP A 103 16.99 17.53 13.43
C ASP A 103 16.34 16.73 14.57
N LEU A 104 17.17 16.03 15.34
CA LEU A 104 16.83 15.37 16.60
C LEU A 104 17.98 15.58 17.58
N HIS A 105 17.66 16.00 18.80
CA HIS A 105 18.60 16.12 19.89
C HIS A 105 18.28 15.11 21.00
N LEU A 106 19.31 14.39 21.47
CA LEU A 106 19.18 13.36 22.49
C LEU A 106 19.97 13.73 23.74
N TYR A 107 19.29 13.81 24.87
CA TYR A 107 19.91 13.97 26.18
C TYR A 107 20.23 12.60 26.78
N ILE A 108 21.49 12.37 27.16
CA ILE A 108 21.91 11.09 27.74
C ILE A 108 22.09 11.24 29.25
N ILE A 109 21.29 10.48 29.98
CA ILE A 109 21.37 10.38 31.44
C ILE A 109 21.64 8.93 31.86
N TYR A 110 21.83 8.73 33.17
CA TYR A 110 22.03 7.41 33.72
C TYR A 110 21.47 7.30 35.14
N ASP A 111 21.07 6.10 35.49
CA ASP A 111 20.83 5.67 36.87
C ASP A 111 21.77 4.52 37.23
N ASN A 112 21.79 4.14 38.51
CA ASN A 112 22.64 3.07 39.03
C ASN A 112 21.82 2.20 39.98
N GLU A 113 20.82 1.52 39.41
CA GLU A 113 19.86 0.75 40.19
C GLU A 113 20.01 -0.75 39.99
N TYR A 114 19.88 -1.51 41.08
CA TYR A 114 20.01 -2.98 41.07
C TYR A 114 18.89 -3.69 40.31
N ILE A 115 17.75 -3.01 40.10
CA ILE A 115 16.57 -3.55 39.42
C ILE A 115 16.13 -2.49 38.41
N GLY A 116 16.08 -2.88 37.13
CA GLY A 116 15.66 -2.02 36.03
C GLY A 116 16.08 -2.58 34.68
N GLU A 117 15.42 -2.13 33.63
CA GLU A 117 15.79 -2.41 32.25
C GLU A 117 17.17 -1.79 31.95
N LEU A 118 17.84 -2.26 30.89
CA LEU A 118 19.17 -1.76 30.49
C LEU A 118 19.13 -0.25 30.18
N ALA A 119 18.10 0.18 29.45
CA ALA A 119 17.90 1.56 29.05
C ALA A 119 16.40 1.83 28.91
N ASP A 120 16.03 3.11 29.00
CA ASP A 120 14.68 3.59 28.68
C ASP A 120 14.77 4.94 27.95
N ALA A 121 13.85 5.18 27.02
CA ALA A 121 13.82 6.42 26.27
C ALA A 121 12.44 7.06 26.16
N VAL A 122 12.45 8.39 26.18
CA VAL A 122 11.22 9.20 26.16
C VAL A 122 11.34 10.36 25.18
N LEU A 123 10.21 10.67 24.53
CA LEU A 123 10.07 11.88 23.76
C LEU A 123 10.04 13.09 24.71
N CYS A 124 10.87 14.09 24.44
CA CYS A 124 10.86 15.36 25.18
C CYS A 124 10.07 16.45 24.44
N ALA A 125 10.19 16.52 23.11
CA ALA A 125 9.46 17.51 22.33
C ALA A 125 9.33 17.16 20.84
N ILE A 126 8.29 17.73 20.23
CA ILE A 126 8.02 17.75 18.78
C ILE A 126 8.09 19.18 18.30
N SER A 127 8.59 19.39 17.07
CA SER A 127 8.67 20.73 16.49
C SER A 127 7.29 21.38 16.27
N ASN A 128 7.22 22.68 16.58
CA ASN A 128 6.03 23.51 16.42
C ASN A 128 6.03 24.32 15.10
N GLU A 129 7.15 24.38 14.37
CA GLU A 129 7.32 25.24 13.18
C GLU A 129 7.41 24.44 11.87
N GLY A 130 6.30 24.36 11.12
CA GLY A 130 6.24 23.87 9.72
C GLY A 130 6.56 22.39 9.49
N ILE A 131 7.23 21.73 10.44
CA ILE A 131 7.66 20.34 10.42
C ILE A 131 7.20 19.71 11.74
N GLN A 132 6.25 18.78 11.67
CA GLN A 132 5.71 18.08 12.83
C GLN A 132 6.34 16.68 12.93
N ARG A 133 7.43 16.57 13.69
CA ARG A 133 8.11 15.32 14.03
C ARG A 133 8.89 15.46 15.35
N PRO A 134 9.30 14.36 15.98
CA PRO A 134 10.20 14.38 17.15
C PRO A 134 11.45 15.19 16.90
N THR A 135 11.80 16.10 17.82
CA THR A 135 13.00 16.95 17.74
C THR A 135 13.87 16.90 18.98
N PHE A 136 13.33 16.49 20.13
CA PHE A 136 14.08 16.27 21.37
C PHE A 136 13.62 14.98 22.02
N GLY A 137 14.57 14.21 22.54
CA GLY A 137 14.33 13.00 23.32
C GLY A 137 15.40 12.80 24.38
N ARG A 138 15.14 11.89 25.32
CA ARG A 138 16.06 11.55 26.41
C ARG A 138 16.22 10.05 26.48
N VAL A 139 17.45 9.58 26.58
CA VAL A 139 17.80 8.17 26.81
C VAL A 139 18.47 8.06 28.17
N ASN A 140 17.96 7.18 29.01
CA ASN A 140 18.52 6.85 30.30
C ASN A 140 19.11 5.44 30.26
N PHE A 141 20.29 5.26 30.86
CA PHE A 141 20.96 3.97 30.95
C PHE A 141 21.10 3.54 32.40
N ASN A 142 20.75 2.29 32.70
CA ASN A 142 21.07 1.69 33.98
C ASN A 142 22.50 1.13 33.94
N ILE A 143 23.46 1.90 34.47
CA ILE A 143 24.88 1.52 34.43
C ILE A 143 25.22 0.33 35.34
N LYS A 144 24.30 -0.06 36.24
CA LYS A 144 24.48 -1.23 37.09
C LYS A 144 24.35 -2.53 36.31
N SER A 145 23.41 -2.56 35.36
CA SER A 145 23.21 -3.68 34.44
C SER A 145 24.32 -3.76 33.39
N MET A 146 25.03 -2.66 33.16
CA MET A 146 26.21 -2.58 32.31
C MET A 146 27.49 -2.91 33.08
N ASN A 147 27.60 -4.15 33.57
CA ASN A 147 28.81 -4.63 34.27
C ASN A 147 29.95 -4.87 33.26
N LYS A 148 31.19 -4.60 33.67
CA LYS A 148 32.31 -4.28 32.76
C LYS A 148 33.58 -5.09 33.01
N ASP A 149 33.54 -6.40 32.81
CA ASP A 149 34.79 -7.18 32.77
C ASP A 149 34.92 -8.09 31.53
N ASP A 150 33.94 -8.08 30.64
CA ASP A 150 33.75 -9.19 29.72
C ASP A 150 34.35 -8.88 28.33
N GLY A 151 34.49 -7.61 27.95
CA GLY A 151 35.02 -7.23 26.63
C GLY A 151 34.23 -7.83 25.44
N GLU A 152 33.06 -8.41 25.70
CA GLU A 152 32.37 -9.28 24.76
C GLU A 152 31.67 -8.47 23.67
N LEU A 153 31.99 -8.84 22.44
CA LEU A 153 31.40 -8.25 21.24
C LEU A 153 29.88 -8.49 21.17
N LYS A 154 29.39 -9.60 21.74
CA LYS A 154 27.96 -9.95 21.78
C LYS A 154 27.19 -9.07 22.76
N SER A 155 27.73 -8.83 23.95
CA SER A 155 27.16 -7.90 24.94
C SER A 155 26.99 -6.49 24.34
N PHE A 156 28.03 -5.97 23.66
CA PHE A 156 27.91 -4.68 22.94
C PHE A 156 26.81 -4.67 21.88
N GLN A 157 26.65 -5.75 21.11
CA GLN A 157 25.61 -5.83 20.09
C GLN A 157 24.21 -5.82 20.72
N ASN A 158 24.01 -6.55 21.82
CA ASN A 158 22.74 -6.57 22.54
C ASN A 158 22.43 -5.16 23.09
N ASP A 159 23.38 -4.52 23.77
CA ASP A 159 23.19 -3.16 24.29
C ASP A 159 22.89 -2.13 23.20
N LEU A 160 23.55 -2.26 22.04
CA LEU A 160 23.30 -1.43 20.87
C LEU A 160 21.88 -1.64 20.32
N GLU A 161 21.43 -2.89 20.19
CA GLU A 161 20.09 -3.23 19.72
C GLU A 161 19.01 -2.69 20.67
N THR A 162 19.17 -2.86 21.99
CA THR A 162 18.28 -2.28 23.00
C THR A 162 18.31 -0.75 22.96
N THR A 163 19.47 -0.12 22.79
CA THR A 163 19.54 1.34 22.66
C THR A 163 18.78 1.84 21.43
N ILE A 164 18.90 1.15 20.29
CA ILE A 164 18.16 1.49 19.07
C ILE A 164 16.66 1.28 19.28
N HIS A 165 16.25 0.18 19.94
CA HIS A 165 14.87 -0.09 20.34
C HIS A 165 14.27 1.09 21.11
N GLU A 166 14.94 1.53 22.17
CA GLU A 166 14.48 2.64 22.99
C GLU A 166 14.36 3.94 22.16
N ILE A 167 15.34 4.23 21.30
CA ILE A 167 15.24 5.40 20.41
C ILE A 167 14.08 5.28 19.40
N MET A 168 13.64 4.07 19.00
CA MET A 168 12.47 3.91 18.13
C MET A 168 11.17 4.40 18.79
N HIS A 169 11.07 4.34 20.12
CA HIS A 169 9.94 4.96 20.85
C HIS A 169 9.95 6.48 20.66
N ILE A 170 11.11 7.13 20.80
CA ILE A 170 11.28 8.58 20.51
C ILE A 170 10.89 8.89 19.05
N LEU A 171 11.29 8.03 18.12
CA LEU A 171 11.07 8.21 16.68
C LEU A 171 9.60 7.99 16.25
N GLY A 172 8.75 7.48 17.14
CA GLY A 172 7.31 7.48 16.94
C GLY A 172 6.63 6.13 17.12
N PHE A 173 7.35 5.06 17.41
CA PHE A 173 6.71 3.80 17.76
C PHE A 173 6.31 3.78 19.23
N SER A 174 5.19 4.40 19.54
CA SER A 174 4.49 4.15 20.79
C SER A 174 3.03 4.53 20.72
N LYS A 175 2.23 4.02 21.65
CA LYS A 175 0.82 4.41 21.76
C LYS A 175 0.67 5.93 21.90
N ASN A 176 1.47 6.57 22.75
CA ASN A 176 1.42 8.01 22.98
C ASN A 176 1.86 8.78 21.73
N MET A 177 2.84 8.25 21.00
CA MET A 177 3.32 8.87 19.77
C MET A 177 2.31 8.84 18.63
N MET A 178 1.40 7.86 18.58
CA MET A 178 0.34 7.79 17.57
C MET A 178 -0.60 9.02 17.61
N TYR A 179 -0.74 9.68 18.77
CA TYR A 179 -1.42 10.97 18.89
C TYR A 179 -0.80 12.02 17.94
N TYR A 180 0.51 11.99 17.78
CA TYR A 180 1.25 12.97 16.99
C TYR A 180 1.48 12.56 15.53
N TRP A 181 1.22 11.29 15.16
CA TRP A 181 1.36 10.84 13.78
C TRP A 181 0.50 11.69 12.84
N LEU A 182 1.00 11.90 11.62
CA LEU A 182 0.33 12.76 10.65
C LEU A 182 -0.72 11.99 9.86
N ASP A 183 -1.96 12.48 9.91
CA ASP A 183 -3.05 11.95 9.10
C ASP A 183 -2.76 12.26 7.62
N PRO A 184 -2.67 11.23 6.75
CA PRO A 184 -2.32 11.42 5.34
C PRO A 184 -3.36 12.25 4.57
N MET A 185 -4.62 12.31 5.02
CA MET A 185 -5.67 13.12 4.41
C MET A 185 -5.56 14.59 4.80
N THR A 186 -5.32 14.88 6.08
CA THR A 186 -5.33 16.26 6.59
C THR A 186 -3.95 16.91 6.65
N LYS A 187 -2.88 16.09 6.57
CA LYS A 187 -1.47 16.47 6.80
C LYS A 187 -1.22 17.09 8.19
N LYS A 188 -2.10 16.83 9.15
CA LYS A 188 -2.02 17.29 10.54
C LYS A 188 -1.98 16.10 11.49
N PRO A 189 -1.58 16.27 12.76
CA PRO A 189 -1.51 15.18 13.71
C PRO A 189 -2.90 14.60 13.96
N TYR A 190 -2.99 13.29 14.17
CA TYR A 190 -4.25 12.61 14.49
C TYR A 190 -4.91 13.16 15.76
N LYS A 191 -4.11 13.59 16.75
CA LYS A 191 -4.57 13.99 18.09
C LYS A 191 -5.51 12.93 18.65
N ASP A 192 -6.59 13.32 19.34
CA ASP A 192 -7.56 12.41 19.96
C ASP A 192 -8.23 11.43 18.99
N SER A 193 -8.16 11.67 17.67
CA SER A 193 -8.74 10.76 16.68
C SER A 193 -7.88 9.52 16.41
N TYR A 194 -6.64 9.46 16.94
CA TYR A 194 -5.70 8.37 16.69
C TYR A 194 -6.27 7.00 17.07
N GLU A 195 -6.94 6.87 18.23
CA GLU A 195 -7.47 5.60 18.70
C GLU A 195 -8.47 4.99 17.71
N ASN A 196 -9.39 5.81 17.18
CA ASN A 196 -10.43 5.32 16.28
C ASN A 196 -9.96 5.16 14.83
N LYS A 197 -8.88 5.85 14.43
CA LYS A 197 -8.38 5.83 13.05
C LYS A 197 -7.21 4.88 12.82
N LEU A 198 -6.39 4.63 13.84
CA LEU A 198 -5.19 3.81 13.76
C LEU A 198 -5.32 2.48 14.51
N LEU A 199 -6.18 2.41 15.54
CA LEU A 199 -6.28 1.23 16.39
C LEU A 199 -7.63 0.54 16.24
N LYS A 200 -7.60 -0.79 16.30
CA LYS A 200 -8.80 -1.63 16.39
C LYS A 200 -8.63 -2.67 17.47
N GLN A 201 -9.65 -2.91 18.27
CA GLN A 201 -9.63 -4.00 19.25
C GLN A 201 -10.22 -5.29 18.69
N LYS A 202 -9.60 -6.40 19.07
CA LYS A 202 -10.06 -7.76 18.80
C LYS A 202 -9.92 -8.60 20.06
N VAL A 203 -10.60 -9.75 20.10
CA VAL A 203 -10.41 -10.75 21.16
C VAL A 203 -9.56 -11.89 20.60
N TYR A 204 -8.47 -12.21 21.28
CA TYR A 204 -7.56 -13.31 20.97
C TYR A 204 -7.33 -14.12 22.25
N GLN A 205 -7.58 -15.44 22.21
CA GLN A 205 -7.56 -16.32 23.40
C GLN A 205 -8.36 -15.79 24.61
N GLY A 206 -9.51 -15.14 24.38
CA GLY A 206 -10.33 -14.56 25.44
C GLY A 206 -9.75 -13.28 26.07
N LYS A 207 -8.58 -12.80 25.63
CA LYS A 207 -7.98 -11.52 26.02
C LYS A 207 -8.21 -10.48 24.94
N LYS A 208 -8.34 -9.21 25.32
CA LYS A 208 -8.37 -8.09 24.36
C LYS A 208 -6.97 -7.89 23.79
N ILE A 209 -6.88 -7.70 22.49
CA ILE A 209 -5.65 -7.36 21.78
C ILE A 209 -5.90 -6.19 20.83
N THR A 210 -4.93 -5.30 20.71
CA THR A 210 -4.98 -4.14 19.83
C THR A 210 -4.33 -4.48 18.49
N ILE A 211 -4.91 -3.96 17.42
CA ILE A 211 -4.42 -4.08 16.04
C ILE A 211 -4.10 -2.67 15.55
N LEU A 212 -2.89 -2.46 15.05
CA LEU A 212 -2.50 -1.25 14.33
C LEU A 212 -2.91 -1.38 12.86
N THR A 213 -3.81 -0.51 12.40
CA THR A 213 -4.48 -0.57 11.10
C THR A 213 -3.99 0.50 10.11
N SER A 214 -2.77 1.01 10.30
CA SER A 214 -2.17 1.97 9.37
C SER A 214 -1.82 1.31 8.02
N GLN A 215 -1.80 2.09 6.93
CA GLN A 215 -1.85 1.54 5.57
C GLN A 215 -0.67 0.64 5.22
N ASN A 216 0.58 1.10 5.40
CA ASN A 216 1.75 0.29 5.05
C ASN A 216 1.83 -0.93 5.96
N VAL A 217 1.51 -0.78 7.26
CA VAL A 217 1.46 -1.91 8.20
C VAL A 217 0.45 -2.97 7.74
N VAL A 218 -0.76 -2.57 7.32
CA VAL A 218 -1.78 -3.49 6.79
C VAL A 218 -1.29 -4.22 5.54
N GLU A 219 -0.70 -3.49 4.60
CA GLU A 219 -0.19 -4.07 3.35
C GLU A 219 0.98 -5.04 3.60
N VAL A 220 1.91 -4.67 4.49
CA VAL A 220 2.99 -5.54 4.93
C VAL A 220 2.44 -6.80 5.59
N THR A 221 1.50 -6.70 6.54
CA THR A 221 0.92 -7.88 7.19
C THR A 221 0.28 -8.82 6.18
N ARG A 222 -0.54 -8.29 5.25
CA ARG A 222 -1.22 -9.11 4.25
C ARG A 222 -0.23 -9.86 3.38
N ASN A 223 0.79 -9.17 2.88
CA ASN A 223 1.79 -9.74 1.98
C ASN A 223 2.73 -10.70 2.71
N TYR A 224 3.21 -10.33 3.91
CA TYR A 224 4.17 -11.11 4.68
C TYR A 224 3.58 -12.45 5.14
N TYR A 225 2.38 -12.46 5.72
CA TYR A 225 1.73 -13.69 6.17
C TYR A 225 0.98 -14.41 5.04
N ASN A 226 0.84 -13.82 3.85
CA ASN A 226 -0.08 -14.27 2.79
C ASN A 226 -1.53 -14.37 3.30
N CYS A 227 -1.98 -13.33 4.01
CA CYS A 227 -3.32 -13.24 4.59
C CYS A 227 -4.03 -11.96 4.17
N ASN A 228 -4.74 -12.00 3.03
CA ASN A 228 -5.46 -10.83 2.49
C ASN A 228 -6.57 -10.28 3.42
N LYS A 229 -7.05 -11.07 4.37
CA LYS A 229 -8.07 -10.67 5.36
C LYS A 229 -7.49 -9.90 6.55
N ALA A 230 -6.16 -9.87 6.70
CA ALA A 230 -5.53 -9.17 7.81
C ALA A 230 -5.93 -7.68 7.79
N GLU A 231 -6.35 -7.19 8.96
CA GLU A 231 -6.83 -5.81 9.15
C GLU A 231 -5.73 -4.86 9.64
N GLY A 232 -4.54 -5.39 9.94
CA GLY A 232 -3.42 -4.68 10.54
C GLY A 232 -2.48 -5.65 11.24
N MET A 233 -1.52 -5.15 12.01
CA MET A 233 -0.59 -5.98 12.82
C MET A 233 -0.93 -5.90 14.30
N TYR A 234 -0.77 -7.00 15.03
CA TYR A 234 -1.07 -7.03 16.47
C TYR A 234 -0.01 -6.32 17.29
N LEU A 235 -0.46 -5.52 18.26
CA LEU A 235 0.36 -4.91 19.28
C LEU A 235 0.36 -5.76 20.55
N GLU A 236 1.41 -5.63 21.35
CA GLU A 236 1.54 -6.33 22.63
C GLU A 236 0.40 -5.94 23.58
N ASN A 237 -0.09 -6.92 24.33
CA ASN A 237 -1.23 -6.78 25.24
C ASN A 237 -0.97 -7.38 26.64
N THR A 238 0.25 -7.83 26.93
CA THR A 238 0.66 -8.29 28.26
C THR A 238 1.19 -7.14 29.12
N VAL A 239 0.71 -7.06 30.36
CA VAL A 239 1.28 -6.18 31.41
C VAL A 239 2.41 -6.95 32.08
N LYS A 240 3.65 -6.47 32.01
CA LYS A 240 4.68 -6.93 32.96
C LYS A 240 4.33 -6.38 34.35
N ASN A 241 4.29 -7.24 35.37
CA ASN A 241 4.01 -6.84 36.75
C ASN A 241 5.05 -5.82 37.26
N ILE A 242 4.78 -4.53 37.07
CA ILE A 242 5.54 -3.44 37.67
C ILE A 242 4.64 -2.79 38.72
N GLN A 243 5.18 -2.57 39.93
CA GLN A 243 4.49 -1.90 41.03
C GLN A 243 3.99 -0.52 40.60
N ILE A 244 2.66 -0.35 40.58
CA ILE A 244 2.00 0.91 40.21
C ILE A 244 1.92 1.83 41.44
N ASN A 245 2.58 2.98 41.40
CA ASN A 245 2.29 4.11 42.30
C ASN A 245 1.60 5.21 41.48
N ILE A 246 0.38 5.58 41.88
CA ILE A 246 -0.42 6.61 41.19
C ILE A 246 -0.13 7.97 41.84
N GLN A 247 0.39 8.93 41.07
CA GLN A 247 0.40 10.35 41.44
C GLN A 247 -0.45 11.14 40.43
N ILE A 248 -1.40 11.92 40.94
CA ILE A 248 -2.30 12.77 40.16
C ILE A 248 -1.78 14.21 40.23
N TYR A 249 -1.45 14.81 39.08
CA TYR A 249 -1.14 16.23 38.99
C TYR A 249 -2.28 16.97 38.28
N GLN A 250 -2.85 17.97 38.94
CA GLN A 250 -3.82 18.90 38.35
C GLN A 250 -3.10 20.17 37.88
N TYR A 251 -3.21 20.48 36.58
CA TYR A 251 -2.81 21.78 36.04
C TYR A 251 -4.03 22.54 35.52
N ASN A 252 -4.16 23.80 35.94
CA ASN A 252 -5.15 24.74 35.41
C ASN A 252 -4.54 25.50 34.24
N TYR A 253 -4.95 25.19 33.01
CA TYR A 253 -4.55 25.96 31.82
C TYR A 253 -5.80 26.58 31.18
N LYS A 254 -5.87 27.92 31.16
CA LYS A 254 -6.96 28.71 30.53
C LYS A 254 -8.38 28.21 30.87
N ASN A 255 -8.73 28.12 32.16
CA ASN A 255 -10.05 27.67 32.65
C ASN A 255 -10.49 26.26 32.19
N THR A 256 -9.55 25.45 31.71
CA THR A 256 -9.77 24.02 31.45
C THR A 256 -8.93 23.24 32.45
N ILE A 257 -9.58 22.37 33.24
CA ILE A 257 -8.87 21.40 34.08
C ILE A 257 -8.32 20.33 33.14
N ILE A 258 -7.00 20.31 32.93
CA ILE A 258 -6.33 19.24 32.22
C ILE A 258 -5.87 18.24 33.28
N ILE A 259 -6.56 17.10 33.35
CA ILE A 259 -6.14 15.97 34.19
C ILE A 259 -5.15 15.16 33.35
N PHE A 260 -3.86 15.32 33.61
CA PHE A 260 -2.86 14.36 33.15
C PHE A 260 -2.92 13.14 34.05
N ILE A 261 -3.54 12.06 33.58
CA ILE A 261 -3.29 10.74 34.14
C ILE A 261 -1.94 10.30 33.56
N TYR A 262 -0.86 10.65 34.24
CA TYR A 262 0.45 10.09 33.95
C TYR A 262 0.40 8.63 34.42
N TYR A 263 0.40 7.68 33.49
CA TYR A 263 0.82 6.32 33.81
C TYR A 263 2.33 6.40 34.10
N CYS A 264 2.68 6.77 35.34
CA CYS A 264 4.05 6.67 35.82
C CYS A 264 4.37 5.18 35.93
N LEU A 265 5.01 4.62 34.90
CA LEU A 265 6.05 3.65 35.17
C LEU A 265 7.14 4.44 35.91
N ASN A 266 7.30 4.17 37.20
CA ASN A 266 8.44 4.68 37.95
C ASN A 266 9.68 4.27 37.14
N LYS A 267 10.39 5.27 36.61
CA LYS A 267 11.49 5.17 35.62
C LYS A 267 11.12 5.01 34.15
N GLY A 268 10.30 5.91 33.60
CA GLY A 268 10.42 6.36 32.20
C GLY A 268 10.18 5.36 31.04
N GLY A 269 10.07 4.05 31.28
CA GLY A 269 9.64 3.09 30.26
C GLY A 269 8.18 3.37 29.89
N GLU A 270 7.84 3.25 28.61
CA GLU A 270 6.42 3.19 28.21
C GLU A 270 5.87 1.78 28.48
N SER A 271 4.57 1.68 28.77
CA SER A 271 3.89 0.41 28.96
C SER A 271 4.23 -0.56 27.83
N THR A 272 4.57 -1.83 28.15
CA THR A 272 4.76 -2.89 27.14
C THR A 272 3.57 -2.96 26.19
N ILE A 273 2.36 -2.68 26.71
CA ILE A 273 1.10 -2.70 25.96
C ILE A 273 1.01 -1.57 24.93
N ASP A 274 0.58 -1.91 23.71
CA ASP A 274 0.32 -1.01 22.59
C ASP A 274 1.54 -0.22 22.04
N SER A 275 2.74 -0.40 22.62
CA SER A 275 3.99 0.23 22.16
C SER A 275 4.98 -0.76 21.53
N HIS A 276 4.64 -2.04 21.45
CA HIS A 276 5.46 -3.09 20.86
C HIS A 276 4.64 -3.97 19.92
N TRP A 277 5.31 -4.66 19.00
CA TRP A 277 4.70 -5.74 18.24
C TRP A 277 4.42 -6.95 19.14
N LYS A 278 3.31 -7.64 18.89
CA LYS A 278 2.98 -8.88 19.58
C LYS A 278 3.94 -10.00 19.18
N ARG A 279 4.75 -10.46 20.15
CA ARG A 279 5.81 -11.44 19.93
C ARG A 279 5.34 -12.78 19.35
N THR A 280 4.13 -13.21 19.72
CA THR A 280 3.51 -14.45 19.20
C THR A 280 3.50 -14.51 17.68
N PHE A 281 3.29 -13.38 17.02
CA PHE A 281 3.15 -13.30 15.56
C PHE A 281 4.45 -12.91 14.85
N ILE A 282 5.36 -12.22 15.54
CA ILE A 282 6.66 -11.82 15.01
C ILE A 282 7.69 -11.86 16.15
N PHE A 283 8.54 -12.90 16.16
CA PHE A 283 9.31 -13.26 17.35
C PHE A 283 10.56 -12.39 17.57
N ASN A 284 11.52 -12.43 16.63
CA ASN A 284 12.82 -11.78 16.73
C ASN A 284 12.86 -10.39 16.05
N GLU A 285 11.80 -9.61 16.22
CA GLU A 285 11.71 -8.23 15.73
C GLU A 285 12.25 -7.24 16.76
N LEU A 286 12.93 -6.20 16.29
CA LEU A 286 13.49 -5.11 17.09
C LEU A 286 12.52 -4.58 18.14
N MET A 287 11.26 -4.35 17.79
CA MET A 287 10.25 -3.70 18.60
C MET A 287 9.26 -4.69 19.23
N THR A 288 9.68 -5.91 19.54
CA THR A 288 8.93 -6.81 20.43
C THR A 288 9.28 -6.54 21.89
N GLY A 289 8.32 -6.66 22.81
CA GLY A 289 8.57 -6.31 24.21
C GLY A 289 9.38 -7.36 24.97
N SER A 290 10.49 -6.96 25.62
CA SER A 290 11.48 -7.73 26.42
C SER A 290 12.74 -8.16 25.67
N ASP A 291 13.85 -8.34 26.41
CA ASP A 291 15.11 -8.84 25.85
C ASP A 291 14.98 -10.27 25.30
N LEU A 292 15.74 -10.53 24.23
CA LEU A 292 15.88 -11.84 23.59
C LEU A 292 17.36 -12.20 23.51
N ASN A 293 17.70 -13.46 23.82
CA ASN A 293 19.08 -13.97 23.70
C ASN A 293 19.47 -14.21 22.23
N VAL A 294 18.46 -14.44 21.38
CA VAL A 294 18.58 -14.64 19.93
C VAL A 294 18.87 -13.33 19.20
N LYS A 295 19.30 -13.40 17.93
CA LYS A 295 19.54 -12.18 17.16
C LYS A 295 18.24 -11.44 16.87
N ILE A 296 18.18 -10.18 17.27
CA ILE A 296 17.06 -9.29 16.99
C ILE A 296 17.27 -8.59 15.63
N THR A 297 16.18 -8.34 14.90
CA THR A 297 16.24 -7.76 13.56
C THR A 297 15.23 -6.63 13.38
N LEU A 298 15.69 -5.48 12.85
CA LEU A 298 14.79 -4.46 12.32
C LEU A 298 14.08 -5.03 11.09
N SER A 299 12.77 -5.21 11.14
CA SER A 299 12.00 -5.79 10.05
C SER A 299 11.30 -4.76 9.18
N ILE A 300 10.70 -5.24 8.10
CA ILE A 300 9.82 -4.44 7.25
C ILE A 300 8.58 -3.91 7.99
N PHE A 301 8.16 -4.52 9.11
CA PHE A 301 7.02 -4.05 9.89
C PHE A 301 7.32 -2.73 10.60
N THR A 302 8.44 -2.64 11.31
CA THR A 302 8.86 -1.40 11.96
C THR A 302 9.19 -0.31 10.93
N ILE A 303 9.78 -0.67 9.79
CA ILE A 303 9.96 0.29 8.68
C ILE A 303 8.61 0.80 8.15
N ALA A 304 7.63 -0.08 7.94
CA ALA A 304 6.30 0.31 7.49
C ALA A 304 5.59 1.22 8.50
N LEU A 305 5.75 0.94 9.80
CA LEU A 305 5.26 1.80 10.87
C LEU A 305 5.91 3.18 10.81
N LEU A 306 7.24 3.27 10.73
CA LEU A 306 7.94 4.55 10.63
C LEU A 306 7.51 5.35 9.40
N LYS A 307 7.23 4.70 8.27
CA LYS A 307 6.62 5.35 7.09
C LYS A 307 5.22 5.86 7.39
N ASP A 308 4.42 5.08 8.12
CA ASP A 308 3.05 5.43 8.48
C ASP A 308 2.94 6.59 9.46
N THR A 309 4.00 6.90 10.24
CA THR A 309 4.05 8.07 11.13
C THR A 309 3.89 9.40 10.37
N GLY A 310 4.39 9.47 9.13
CA GLY A 310 4.51 10.72 8.38
C GLY A 310 5.68 11.64 8.79
N PHE A 311 6.47 11.25 9.79
CA PHE A 311 7.57 12.06 10.34
C PHE A 311 8.82 12.10 9.46
N TYR A 312 8.95 11.18 8.53
CA TYR A 312 10.17 10.98 7.74
C TYR A 312 9.85 11.13 6.25
N SER A 313 10.76 11.79 5.53
CA SER A 313 10.67 11.92 4.08
C SER A 313 11.02 10.61 3.38
N GLU A 314 11.90 9.81 3.97
CA GLU A 314 12.27 8.49 3.48
C GLU A 314 12.63 7.60 4.67
N VAL A 315 12.20 6.34 4.63
CA VAL A 315 12.68 5.28 5.53
C VAL A 315 13.28 4.19 4.66
N ASN A 316 14.57 3.91 4.87
CA ASN A 316 15.38 3.05 4.02
C ASN A 316 15.03 1.57 4.21
N GLU A 317 14.14 1.05 3.37
CA GLU A 317 13.72 -0.36 3.38
C GLU A 317 14.86 -1.36 3.17
N ASN A 318 15.99 -0.95 2.57
CA ASN A 318 17.14 -1.85 2.39
C ASN A 318 17.84 -2.20 3.70
N MET A 319 17.50 -1.50 4.80
CA MET A 319 17.97 -1.83 6.14
C MET A 319 17.08 -2.86 6.85
N ALA A 320 15.90 -3.20 6.31
CA ALA A 320 15.09 -4.28 6.87
C ALA A 320 15.84 -5.61 6.71
N GLY A 321 15.96 -6.33 7.82
CA GLY A 321 16.36 -7.72 7.82
C GLY A 321 15.21 -8.67 7.55
N GLN A 322 15.60 -9.88 7.15
CA GLN A 322 14.65 -10.92 6.83
C GLN A 322 14.26 -11.66 8.10
N ILE A 323 12.96 -11.63 8.40
CA ILE A 323 12.34 -12.48 9.40
C ILE A 323 11.55 -13.57 8.67
N PHE A 324 11.60 -14.79 9.20
CA PHE A 324 10.90 -15.95 8.64
C PHE A 324 9.73 -16.41 9.51
N TRP A 325 9.65 -15.96 10.76
CA TRP A 325 8.59 -16.32 11.70
C TRP A 325 7.21 -16.00 11.12
N GLY A 326 6.39 -17.03 10.88
CA GLY A 326 5.04 -16.89 10.34
C GLY A 326 4.95 -16.52 8.84
N LYS A 327 6.08 -16.32 8.17
CA LYS A 327 6.11 -15.83 6.77
C LYS A 327 5.41 -16.81 5.83
N GLY A 328 4.44 -16.30 5.07
CA GLY A 328 3.69 -17.06 4.06
C GLY A 328 2.79 -18.18 4.60
N LYS A 329 2.57 -18.26 5.93
CA LYS A 329 1.80 -19.35 6.57
C LYS A 329 0.27 -19.19 6.47
N GLY A 330 -0.20 -18.10 5.88
CA GLY A 330 -1.62 -17.83 5.68
C GLY A 330 -2.32 -17.26 6.92
N CYS A 331 -3.62 -17.03 6.77
CA CYS A 331 -4.44 -16.47 7.85
C CYS A 331 -4.54 -17.38 9.08
N ASP A 332 -4.39 -18.70 8.94
CA ASP A 332 -4.45 -19.61 10.09
C ASP A 332 -3.33 -19.34 11.09
N PHE A 333 -2.09 -19.12 10.64
CA PHE A 333 -1.01 -18.72 11.53
C PHE A 333 -1.30 -17.35 12.15
N PHE A 334 -1.69 -16.37 11.34
CA PHE A 334 -1.91 -15.01 11.81
C PHE A 334 -3.14 -14.86 12.73
N GLU A 335 -4.14 -15.74 12.64
CA GLU A 335 -5.34 -15.64 13.49
C GLU A 335 -5.30 -16.59 14.69
N LYS A 336 -4.58 -17.71 14.60
CA LYS A 336 -4.60 -18.77 15.60
C LYS A 336 -3.23 -19.09 16.18
N ALA A 337 -2.13 -18.73 15.51
CA ALA A 337 -0.75 -19.07 15.88
C ALA A 337 -0.63 -20.50 16.44
N CYS A 338 -0.25 -20.65 17.71
CA CYS A 338 -0.07 -21.94 18.38
C CYS A 338 -1.34 -22.54 19.02
N ILE A 339 -2.52 -21.94 18.87
CA ILE A 339 -3.80 -22.42 19.45
C ILE A 339 -4.30 -23.70 18.75
N THR A 340 -3.86 -23.95 17.52
CA THR A 340 -4.33 -25.10 16.74
C THR A 340 -3.91 -26.42 17.40
N THR A 341 -4.84 -27.36 17.55
CA THR A 341 -4.66 -28.63 18.28
C THR A 341 -3.63 -29.61 17.69
N ASN A 342 -2.99 -29.27 16.56
CA ASN A 342 -2.14 -30.19 15.80
C ASN A 342 -0.71 -29.66 15.51
N ASN A 343 -0.22 -28.62 16.19
CA ASN A 343 1.12 -28.03 16.00
C ASN A 343 1.56 -27.96 14.52
N GLN A 344 0.77 -27.27 13.70
CA GLN A 344 0.98 -27.24 12.24
C GLN A 344 2.19 -26.40 11.81
N PHE A 345 2.80 -25.65 12.72
CA PHE A 345 3.81 -24.65 12.40
C PHE A 345 5.16 -24.98 13.05
N PRO A 346 6.26 -25.03 12.28
CA PRO A 346 7.60 -25.33 12.82
C PRO A 346 8.12 -24.28 13.82
N GLU A 347 7.53 -23.08 13.82
CA GLU A 347 7.73 -22.03 14.85
C GLU A 347 7.34 -22.52 16.25
N PHE A 348 6.36 -23.43 16.34
CA PHE A 348 5.79 -23.92 17.59
C PHE A 348 5.94 -25.45 17.70
N PRO A 349 7.15 -25.95 18.00
CA PRO A 349 7.41 -27.39 18.09
C PRO A 349 6.58 -28.06 19.19
N ILE A 350 6.26 -29.34 18.98
CA ILE A 350 5.60 -30.17 20.01
C ILE A 350 6.63 -30.50 21.09
N LYS A 351 6.21 -30.47 22.36
CA LYS A 351 7.04 -30.91 23.49
C LYS A 351 7.66 -32.27 23.22
N SER A 352 8.99 -32.30 23.22
CA SER A 352 9.83 -33.50 23.20
C SER A 352 10.64 -33.55 24.48
N ASN A 353 11.10 -34.73 24.87
CA ASN A 353 12.10 -34.89 25.92
C ASN A 353 13.53 -34.65 25.39
N ASP A 354 13.69 -34.48 24.07
CA ASP A 354 14.98 -34.25 23.43
C ASP A 354 15.19 -32.76 23.13
N PHE A 355 16.45 -32.33 23.28
CA PHE A 355 16.92 -31.02 22.82
C PHE A 355 16.73 -30.85 21.31
N GLN A 356 16.32 -29.65 20.92
CA GLN A 356 16.07 -29.30 19.53
C GLN A 356 16.78 -28.00 19.17
N CYS A 357 17.00 -27.79 17.87
CA CYS A 357 17.47 -26.50 17.39
C CYS A 357 16.34 -25.48 17.48
N SER A 358 16.67 -24.22 17.77
CA SER A 358 15.74 -23.12 17.64
C SER A 358 15.26 -22.97 16.18
N PHE A 359 14.13 -22.27 15.98
CA PHE A 359 13.48 -22.13 14.67
C PHE A 359 14.42 -21.61 13.57
N GLU A 360 15.34 -20.70 13.92
CA GLU A 360 16.33 -20.11 13.01
C GLU A 360 17.71 -20.78 13.06
N TYR A 361 17.84 -21.86 13.84
CA TYR A 361 19.05 -22.65 14.05
C TYR A 361 20.19 -21.88 14.73
N GLU A 362 19.89 -20.83 15.50
CA GLU A 362 20.92 -20.01 16.17
C GLU A 362 21.52 -20.68 17.40
N GLY A 363 20.77 -21.60 18.01
CA GLY A 363 21.16 -22.35 19.19
C GLY A 363 20.23 -23.54 19.38
N PHE A 364 20.35 -24.21 20.51
CA PHE A 364 19.50 -25.34 20.87
C PHE A 364 18.95 -25.20 22.29
N GLY A 365 17.99 -26.05 22.63
CA GLY A 365 17.37 -26.03 23.95
C GLY A 365 16.19 -27.00 24.02
N ASP A 366 15.59 -27.07 25.20
CA ASP A 366 14.34 -27.78 25.42
C ASP A 366 13.14 -27.00 24.87
N VAL A 367 12.08 -27.73 24.53
CA VAL A 367 10.80 -27.13 24.18
C VAL A 367 10.09 -26.68 25.47
N ARG A 368 9.97 -25.36 25.66
CA ARG A 368 9.36 -24.75 26.85
C ARG A 368 8.15 -23.89 26.47
N ASN A 369 7.18 -23.79 27.38
CA ASN A 369 6.08 -22.83 27.24
C ASN A 369 6.60 -21.44 27.59
N ASN A 370 6.47 -20.49 26.69
CA ASN A 370 6.94 -19.13 26.92
C ASN A 370 5.76 -18.18 27.22
N GLN A 371 5.81 -17.49 28.36
CA GLN A 371 4.71 -16.61 28.81
C GLN A 371 4.52 -15.39 27.91
N ASP A 372 5.61 -14.82 27.38
CA ASP A 372 5.58 -13.65 26.49
C ASP A 372 5.01 -14.00 25.09
N LEU A 373 4.94 -15.29 24.79
CA LEU A 373 4.36 -15.86 23.57
C LEU A 373 2.97 -16.48 23.82
N ASP A 374 2.18 -15.95 24.75
CA ASP A 374 0.85 -16.48 25.10
C ASP A 374 0.88 -17.98 25.45
N HIS A 375 1.93 -18.43 26.14
CA HIS A 375 2.20 -19.83 26.50
C HIS A 375 2.43 -20.78 25.31
N CYS A 376 2.75 -20.26 24.12
CA CYS A 376 3.19 -21.09 23.01
C CYS A 376 4.49 -21.84 23.35
N GLN A 377 4.60 -23.05 22.82
CA GLN A 377 5.79 -23.89 22.91
C GLN A 377 6.84 -23.41 21.92
N ILE A 378 8.06 -23.12 22.39
CA ILE A 378 9.19 -22.78 21.53
C ILE A 378 10.48 -23.41 22.08
N VAL A 379 11.49 -23.51 21.22
CA VAL A 379 12.87 -23.74 21.65
C VAL A 379 13.51 -22.37 21.83
N TYR A 380 13.84 -22.04 23.07
CA TYR A 380 14.49 -20.79 23.45
C TYR A 380 15.86 -21.11 24.03
N PRO A 381 16.96 -20.84 23.28
CA PRO A 381 18.32 -21.13 23.76
C PRO A 381 18.73 -20.14 24.86
N GLU A 382 19.42 -20.65 25.87
CA GLU A 382 20.18 -19.84 26.83
C GLU A 382 21.48 -19.34 26.16
N MET A 383 22.25 -18.46 26.81
CA MET A 383 23.43 -17.83 26.18
C MET A 383 24.57 -18.82 25.88
N GLU A 384 24.72 -19.82 26.73
CA GLU A 384 25.64 -20.96 26.62
C GLU A 384 25.23 -21.96 25.51
N ASP A 385 23.96 -21.99 25.11
CA ASP A 385 23.46 -22.89 24.06
C ASP A 385 23.40 -22.21 22.67
N LEU A 386 23.87 -20.95 22.56
CA LEU A 386 23.93 -20.21 21.30
C LEU A 386 25.17 -20.62 20.50
N CYS A 387 24.95 -21.34 19.39
CA CYS A 387 26.03 -21.72 18.48
C CYS A 387 26.80 -20.53 17.91
N THR A 388 26.18 -19.35 17.90
CA THR A 388 26.77 -18.12 17.38
C THR A 388 27.66 -17.39 18.38
N ASN A 389 27.65 -17.81 19.64
CA ASN A 389 28.43 -17.23 20.72
C ASN A 389 29.79 -17.96 20.82
N PRO A 390 30.92 -17.35 20.42
CA PRO A 390 32.23 -17.99 20.52
C PRO A 390 32.69 -18.19 21.98
N ASN A 391 32.05 -17.52 22.94
CA ASN A 391 32.32 -17.62 24.37
C ASN A 391 31.19 -18.41 25.07
N ALA A 392 30.56 -19.34 24.35
CA ALA A 392 29.53 -20.19 24.94
C ALA A 392 30.10 -21.17 25.98
N ILE A 393 31.41 -21.45 25.93
CA ILE A 393 32.09 -22.43 26.77
C ILE A 393 33.29 -21.75 27.43
N ASP A 394 33.22 -21.59 28.76
CA ASP A 394 34.27 -20.91 29.53
C ASP A 394 35.12 -21.86 30.39
N ASP A 395 34.66 -23.09 30.63
CA ASP A 395 35.34 -24.09 31.47
C ASP A 395 36.20 -25.06 30.63
N GLU A 396 37.45 -25.32 31.08
CA GLU A 396 38.41 -26.19 30.36
C GLU A 396 37.89 -27.63 30.16
N GLU A 397 37.19 -28.20 31.15
CA GLU A 397 36.61 -29.54 31.04
C GLU A 397 35.48 -29.62 29.99
N ASP A 398 34.72 -28.53 29.83
CA ASP A 398 33.66 -28.45 28.83
C ASP A 398 34.23 -28.28 27.41
N LEU A 399 35.36 -27.58 27.27
CA LEU A 399 36.07 -27.44 25.99
C LEU A 399 36.53 -28.80 25.44
N ASP A 400 37.15 -29.66 26.26
CA ASP A 400 37.59 -31.00 25.85
C ASP A 400 36.40 -31.87 25.39
N MET A 401 35.26 -31.78 26.10
CA MET A 401 34.05 -32.50 25.73
C MET A 401 33.45 -32.00 24.41
N GLU A 402 33.46 -30.70 24.16
CA GLU A 402 32.93 -30.12 22.93
C GLU A 402 33.85 -30.39 21.73
N GLU A 403 35.18 -30.46 21.95
CA GLU A 403 36.14 -30.94 20.95
C GLU A 403 35.92 -32.42 20.60
N ASP A 404 35.66 -33.28 21.59
CA ASP A 404 35.32 -34.69 21.34
C ASP A 404 33.99 -34.83 20.58
N LYS A 405 33.02 -33.95 20.87
CA LYS A 405 31.74 -33.83 20.15
C LYS A 405 31.87 -33.19 18.76
N LEU A 406 33.05 -32.70 18.39
CA LEU A 406 33.31 -31.94 17.17
C LEU A 406 32.37 -30.73 17.02
N SER A 407 31.97 -30.10 18.13
CA SER A 407 31.18 -28.88 18.11
C SER A 407 32.07 -27.66 17.82
N ASP A 408 31.56 -26.70 17.05
CA ASP A 408 32.21 -25.40 16.85
C ASP A 408 31.22 -24.27 17.19
N TYR A 409 31.55 -23.50 18.22
CA TYR A 409 30.84 -22.29 18.59
C TYR A 409 31.56 -21.09 17.99
N SER A 410 30.89 -20.40 17.07
CA SER A 410 31.47 -19.25 16.38
C SER A 410 30.38 -18.41 15.72
N THR A 411 30.68 -17.17 15.35
CA THR A 411 29.75 -16.32 14.60
C THR A 411 29.31 -16.88 13.23
N GLN A 412 29.92 -17.99 12.78
CA GLN A 412 29.62 -18.70 11.54
C GLN A 412 29.01 -20.10 11.76
N SER A 413 28.60 -20.40 12.99
CA SER A 413 28.03 -21.67 13.36
C SER A 413 26.52 -21.59 13.55
N LYS A 414 25.86 -22.72 13.28
CA LYS A 414 24.44 -22.92 13.53
C LYS A 414 24.21 -24.28 14.19
N CYS A 415 23.06 -24.42 14.83
CA CYS A 415 22.63 -25.69 15.40
C CYS A 415 22.27 -26.69 14.31
N PHE A 416 22.73 -27.92 14.49
CA PHE A 416 22.29 -29.07 13.70
C PHE A 416 21.88 -30.22 14.63
N GLN A 417 20.87 -30.97 14.18
CA GLN A 417 20.58 -32.30 14.72
C GLN A 417 21.72 -33.24 14.32
N SER A 418 22.62 -33.50 15.26
CA SER A 418 23.93 -34.09 15.03
C SER A 418 24.35 -34.96 16.20
N THR A 419 24.84 -36.17 15.89
CA THR A 419 25.50 -37.06 16.84
C THR A 419 26.99 -37.20 16.55
N ALA A 420 27.57 -36.16 15.94
CA ALA A 420 29.00 -36.07 15.68
C ALA A 420 29.80 -36.29 16.95
N VAL A 421 30.85 -37.12 16.83
CA VAL A 421 31.94 -37.27 17.79
C VAL A 421 33.18 -37.77 17.07
N GLN A 422 34.36 -37.57 17.66
CA GLN A 422 35.62 -38.11 17.16
C GLN A 422 35.57 -39.65 17.06
N ALA A 423 36.31 -40.20 16.09
CA ALA A 423 36.38 -41.66 15.91
C ALA A 423 36.98 -42.39 17.13
N SER A 424 37.89 -41.74 17.85
CA SER A 424 38.54 -42.21 19.08
C SER A 424 37.67 -42.13 20.32
N SER A 425 36.57 -41.37 20.29
CA SER A 425 35.71 -41.16 21.46
C SER A 425 35.22 -42.49 22.02
N GLU A 426 35.32 -42.68 23.33
CA GLU A 426 34.69 -43.79 24.06
C GLU A 426 33.37 -43.38 24.73
N TYR A 427 33.05 -42.08 24.70
CA TYR A 427 31.86 -41.52 25.32
C TYR A 427 30.62 -41.71 24.45
N ILE A 428 29.48 -41.82 25.12
CA ILE A 428 28.15 -41.79 24.53
C ILE A 428 27.48 -40.51 25.05
N TYR A 429 27.13 -39.63 24.13
CA TYR A 429 26.44 -38.39 24.44
C TYR A 429 24.97 -38.51 24.05
N ASP A 430 24.08 -38.31 25.02
CA ASP A 430 22.64 -38.50 24.85
C ASP A 430 21.97 -37.32 24.12
N ILE A 431 22.56 -36.13 24.19
CA ILE A 431 22.05 -34.94 23.52
C ILE A 431 22.35 -35.04 22.01
N PRO A 432 21.34 -35.03 21.11
CA PRO A 432 21.53 -35.24 19.67
C PRO A 432 21.62 -33.92 18.86
N VAL A 433 22.12 -32.85 19.49
CA VAL A 433 22.32 -31.53 18.85
C VAL A 433 23.75 -31.04 19.05
N ARG A 434 24.31 -30.41 18.03
CA ARG A 434 25.66 -29.82 18.05
C ARG A 434 25.68 -28.53 17.25
N CYS A 435 26.62 -27.65 17.58
CA CYS A 435 26.91 -26.46 16.80
C CYS A 435 27.97 -26.78 15.76
N HIS A 436 27.73 -26.43 14.49
CA HIS A 436 28.72 -26.64 13.42
C HIS A 436 28.84 -25.42 12.53
N ARG A 437 30.05 -25.18 12.02
CA ARG A 437 30.27 -24.21 10.95
C ARG A 437 29.54 -24.63 9.70
N PHE A 438 29.04 -23.64 8.98
CA PHE A 438 28.36 -23.88 7.73
C PHE A 438 28.76 -22.87 6.66
N LYS A 439 28.54 -23.26 5.41
CA LYS A 439 28.59 -22.36 4.26
C LYS A 439 27.41 -22.63 3.35
N CYS A 440 26.73 -21.57 2.93
CA CYS A 440 25.68 -21.66 1.94
C CYS A 440 26.19 -21.23 0.56
N SER A 441 25.72 -21.92 -0.46
CA SER A 441 25.73 -21.42 -1.85
C SER A 441 24.93 -20.11 -1.96
N SER A 442 25.24 -19.29 -2.97
CA SER A 442 24.62 -17.97 -3.15
C SER A 442 23.11 -18.02 -3.43
N ASP A 443 22.61 -19.14 -3.97
CA ASP A 443 21.20 -19.41 -4.24
C ASP A 443 20.53 -20.28 -3.16
N ALA A 444 21.25 -20.62 -2.10
CA ALA A 444 20.81 -21.51 -1.02
C ALA A 444 20.38 -22.92 -1.50
N SER A 445 20.92 -23.41 -2.62
CA SER A 445 20.64 -24.76 -3.14
C SER A 445 21.46 -25.87 -2.47
N GLU A 446 22.59 -25.49 -1.87
CA GLU A 446 23.54 -26.36 -1.17
C GLU A 446 24.05 -25.71 0.12
N ILE A 447 24.16 -26.52 1.18
CA ILE A 447 24.75 -26.19 2.47
C ILE A 447 25.94 -27.13 2.71
N SER A 448 27.12 -26.58 2.94
CA SER A 448 28.29 -27.33 3.40
C SER A 448 28.39 -27.22 4.92
N VAL A 449 28.30 -28.33 5.64
CA VAL A 449 28.61 -28.40 7.08
C VAL A 449 30.09 -28.73 7.22
N ILE A 450 30.82 -27.94 7.99
CA ILE A 450 32.28 -27.94 8.04
C ILE A 450 32.73 -28.40 9.42
N PHE A 451 33.63 -29.39 9.45
CA PHE A 451 34.29 -29.91 10.63
C PHE A 451 35.79 -29.58 10.54
N PRO A 452 36.23 -28.42 11.06
CA PRO A 452 37.59 -27.92 10.86
C PRO A 452 38.66 -28.87 11.40
N ASP A 453 38.45 -29.42 12.60
CA ASP A 453 39.47 -30.16 13.36
C ASP A 453 39.87 -31.46 12.68
N ILE A 454 38.92 -32.09 11.99
CA ILE A 454 39.14 -33.32 11.23
C ILE A 454 39.27 -33.08 9.73
N GLN A 455 39.24 -31.82 9.27
CA GLN A 455 39.30 -31.42 7.86
C GLN A 455 38.28 -32.19 7.00
N LEU A 456 37.01 -32.18 7.43
CA LEU A 456 35.92 -32.87 6.76
C LEU A 456 34.78 -31.90 6.48
N GLN A 457 34.01 -32.17 5.43
CA GLN A 457 32.78 -31.45 5.14
C GLN A 457 31.67 -32.40 4.69
N VAL A 458 30.45 -32.13 5.14
CA VAL A 458 29.24 -32.84 4.69
C VAL A 458 28.45 -31.89 3.80
N LEU A 459 28.23 -32.27 2.55
CA LEU A 459 27.42 -31.49 1.61
C LEU A 459 25.95 -31.90 1.72
N CYS A 460 25.09 -30.93 1.92
CA CYS A 460 23.64 -31.05 1.96
C CYS A 460 23.08 -30.34 0.72
N GLY A 461 22.79 -31.09 -0.35
CA GLY A 461 22.18 -30.56 -1.57
C GLY A 461 20.66 -30.54 -1.50
N ILE A 462 19.98 -29.87 -2.42
CA ILE A 462 18.51 -29.68 -2.35
C ILE A 462 17.70 -30.99 -2.19
N GLY A 463 18.20 -32.11 -2.73
CA GLY A 463 17.58 -33.43 -2.57
C GLY A 463 17.78 -34.07 -1.20
N ASP A 464 18.58 -33.48 -0.32
CA ASP A 464 18.93 -33.96 1.02
C ASP A 464 18.18 -33.22 2.14
N GLN A 465 17.27 -32.29 1.83
CA GLN A 465 16.50 -31.55 2.83
C GLN A 465 15.80 -32.47 3.84
N GLY A 466 16.08 -32.27 5.12
CA GLY A 466 15.57 -33.09 6.24
C GLY A 466 16.14 -34.52 6.33
N LYS A 467 17.06 -34.93 5.44
CA LYS A 467 17.65 -36.27 5.45
C LYS A 467 18.85 -36.36 6.39
N LYS A 468 19.02 -37.53 7.00
CA LYS A 468 20.22 -37.86 7.79
C LYS A 468 21.34 -38.34 6.87
N LYS A 469 22.54 -37.79 7.06
CA LYS A 469 23.78 -38.18 6.37
C LYS A 469 24.82 -38.65 7.38
N THR A 470 25.58 -39.67 7.01
CA THR A 470 26.74 -40.11 7.79
C THR A 470 27.84 -39.06 7.66
N ILE A 471 28.48 -38.69 8.79
CA ILE A 471 29.51 -37.65 8.82
C ILE A 471 30.75 -38.12 8.07
N ASP A 472 31.32 -39.24 8.49
CA ASP A 472 32.44 -39.90 7.82
C ASP A 472 32.05 -41.33 7.46
N SER A 473 31.89 -41.59 6.17
CA SER A 473 31.53 -42.92 5.66
C SER A 473 32.64 -43.96 5.87
N SER A 474 33.89 -43.52 6.07
CA SER A 474 35.00 -44.41 6.40
C SER A 474 35.08 -44.75 7.90
N GLY A 475 34.43 -43.94 8.74
CA GLY A 475 34.47 -44.06 10.20
C GLY A 475 35.86 -43.83 10.82
N LYS A 476 36.83 -43.30 10.07
CA LYS A 476 38.23 -43.16 10.51
C LYS A 476 38.49 -41.88 11.28
N LYS A 477 37.76 -40.81 10.95
CA LYS A 477 37.94 -39.47 11.55
C LYS A 477 36.83 -39.14 12.53
N ALA A 478 35.60 -39.51 12.21
CA ALA A 478 34.44 -39.27 13.05
C ALA A 478 33.43 -40.41 12.96
N LYS A 479 32.58 -40.50 13.96
CA LYS A 479 31.38 -41.35 13.95
C LYS A 479 30.13 -40.47 14.15
N GLY A 480 28.96 -41.03 13.81
CA GLY A 480 27.69 -40.33 13.96
C GLY A 480 27.07 -39.83 12.65
N LYS A 481 25.94 -39.15 12.79
CA LYS A 481 25.12 -38.66 11.68
C LYS A 481 24.74 -37.21 11.91
N ILE A 482 24.47 -36.51 10.82
CA ILE A 482 23.95 -35.16 10.81
C ILE A 482 22.68 -35.09 9.96
N THR A 483 21.69 -34.32 10.41
CA THR A 483 20.46 -34.08 9.63
C THR A 483 20.60 -32.77 8.88
N CYS A 484 20.47 -32.82 7.55
CA CYS A 484 20.47 -31.61 6.73
C CYS A 484 19.22 -30.76 7.06
N PRO A 485 19.32 -29.42 7.06
CA PRO A 485 18.18 -28.54 7.33
C PRO A 485 16.97 -28.83 6.43
N SER A 486 15.75 -28.62 6.93
CA SER A 486 14.53 -28.88 6.16
C SER A 486 14.13 -27.73 5.25
N ASP A 487 14.55 -26.51 5.56
CA ASP A 487 14.30 -25.31 4.77
C ASP A 487 15.63 -24.56 4.57
N TYR A 488 16.24 -24.73 3.40
CA TYR A 488 17.55 -24.13 3.11
C TYR A 488 17.45 -22.61 2.94
N ASN A 489 16.34 -22.11 2.40
CA ASN A 489 16.18 -20.67 2.22
C ASN A 489 16.14 -19.98 3.58
N ARG A 490 15.30 -20.48 4.50
CA ARG A 490 15.30 -20.01 5.89
C ARG A 490 16.66 -20.21 6.53
N PHE A 491 17.26 -21.40 6.45
CA PHE A 491 18.55 -21.66 7.11
C PHE A 491 19.67 -20.73 6.64
N CYS A 492 19.79 -20.48 5.34
CA CYS A 492 20.87 -19.68 4.76
C CYS A 492 20.61 -18.17 4.82
N ASN A 493 19.35 -17.75 4.89
CA ASN A 493 18.97 -16.33 4.88
C ASN A 493 18.44 -15.81 6.22
N SER A 494 18.18 -16.67 7.21
CA SER A 494 17.85 -16.24 8.58
C SER A 494 19.08 -15.65 9.26
N SER A 495 18.87 -14.47 9.86
CA SER A 495 19.76 -13.80 10.81
C SER A 495 21.24 -13.85 10.43
N ARG A 496 21.61 -13.08 9.39
CA ARG A 496 23.02 -12.91 9.00
C ARG A 496 23.76 -12.11 10.07
N ILE A 497 24.54 -12.79 10.90
CA ILE A 497 25.42 -12.17 11.90
C ILE A 497 26.60 -11.55 11.17
N CYS A 498 26.97 -10.33 11.57
CA CYS A 498 28.13 -9.68 10.99
C CYS A 498 29.41 -10.27 11.59
N PRO A 499 30.48 -10.43 10.79
CA PRO A 499 31.76 -10.94 11.29
C PRO A 499 32.23 -10.10 12.49
N ASN A 500 32.55 -10.78 13.61
CA ASN A 500 32.97 -10.18 14.89
C ASN A 500 32.09 -9.00 15.35
N PHE A 501 30.78 -9.02 15.06
CA PHE A 501 29.85 -7.95 15.45
C PHE A 501 30.34 -6.54 15.09
N CYS A 502 30.99 -6.41 13.92
CA CYS A 502 31.60 -5.16 13.45
C CYS A 502 32.62 -4.54 14.42
N SER A 503 33.25 -5.38 15.25
CA SER A 503 34.34 -5.06 16.17
C SER A 503 34.05 -3.85 17.07
N GLN A 504 32.79 -3.59 17.42
CA GLN A 504 32.33 -2.39 18.17
C GLN A 504 32.64 -1.05 17.48
N LYS A 505 33.04 -1.08 16.20
CA LYS A 505 33.40 0.09 15.37
C LYS A 505 32.52 0.21 14.14
N GLY A 506 31.32 -0.37 14.20
CA GLY A 506 30.34 -0.30 13.15
C GLY A 506 29.01 -0.90 13.58
N VAL A 507 28.03 -0.81 12.68
CA VAL A 507 26.71 -1.41 12.88
C VAL A 507 26.47 -2.53 11.87
N CYS A 508 25.85 -3.61 12.31
CA CYS A 508 25.48 -4.73 11.46
C CYS A 508 24.15 -4.49 10.75
N VAL A 509 24.13 -4.51 9.42
CA VAL A 509 22.91 -4.42 8.62
C VAL A 509 22.93 -5.55 7.58
N ASN A 510 22.01 -6.51 7.69
CA ASN A 510 21.87 -7.63 6.75
C ASN A 510 23.15 -8.46 6.53
N GLY A 511 23.94 -8.64 7.60
CA GLY A 511 25.21 -9.37 7.55
C GLY A 511 26.37 -8.57 6.98
N GLN A 512 26.17 -7.29 6.68
CA GLN A 512 27.22 -6.37 6.26
C GLN A 512 27.48 -5.34 7.36
N CYS A 513 28.76 -5.15 7.69
CA CYS A 513 29.16 -4.08 8.58
C CYS A 513 29.13 -2.72 7.88
N ILE A 514 28.67 -1.73 8.61
CA ILE A 514 28.77 -0.33 8.26
C ILE A 514 29.74 0.30 9.25
N CYS A 515 30.95 0.60 8.81
CA CYS A 515 32.00 1.06 9.70
C CYS A 515 31.86 2.54 10.05
N GLN A 516 32.24 2.87 11.28
CA GLN A 516 32.42 4.24 11.73
C GLN A 516 33.55 4.92 10.91
N PRO A 517 33.52 6.26 10.76
CA PRO A 517 34.59 7.00 10.11
C PRO A 517 35.97 6.70 10.71
N GLY A 518 36.95 6.43 9.85
CA GLY A 518 38.32 6.06 10.26
C GLY A 518 38.54 4.57 10.53
N TYR A 519 37.53 3.73 10.34
CA TYR A 519 37.60 2.27 10.43
C TYR A 519 37.19 1.59 9.12
N GLY A 520 37.56 0.32 8.95
CA GLY A 520 37.28 -0.45 7.75
C GLY A 520 37.61 -1.93 7.88
N GLY A 521 37.34 -2.68 6.81
CA GLY A 521 37.42 -4.14 6.81
C GLY A 521 36.05 -4.77 7.01
N GLU A 522 35.89 -6.04 6.65
CA GLU A 522 34.58 -6.72 6.68
C GLU A 522 33.93 -6.75 8.07
N ASN A 523 34.73 -6.59 9.13
CA ASN A 523 34.33 -6.50 10.53
C ASN A 523 34.70 -5.15 11.18
N CYS A 524 35.12 -4.12 10.43
CA CYS A 524 35.54 -2.81 10.93
C CYS A 524 36.76 -2.76 11.88
N ILE A 525 37.56 -3.82 11.99
CA ILE A 525 38.71 -3.85 12.90
C ILE A 525 39.90 -2.97 12.44
N ILE A 526 39.99 -2.66 11.14
CA ILE A 526 41.16 -1.98 10.57
C ILE A 526 40.97 -0.47 10.70
N LYS A 527 41.81 0.19 11.49
CA LYS A 527 41.88 1.66 11.52
C LYS A 527 42.43 2.17 10.18
N CYS A 528 41.59 2.85 9.41
CA CYS A 528 41.92 3.30 8.06
C CYS A 528 41.20 4.60 7.70
N SER A 529 41.97 5.67 7.45
CA SER A 529 41.43 6.95 6.99
C SER A 529 41.12 6.97 5.49
N GLY A 530 41.67 6.02 4.72
CA GLY A 530 41.42 5.85 3.28
C GLY A 530 40.44 4.71 2.99
N VAL A 531 40.86 3.72 2.19
CA VAL A 531 40.06 2.52 1.84
C VAL A 531 40.82 1.23 2.16
N VAL A 532 40.10 0.15 2.47
CA VAL A 532 40.68 -1.18 2.69
C VAL A 532 40.57 -2.01 1.41
N ASN A 533 41.69 -2.46 0.86
CA ASN A 533 41.69 -3.40 -0.26
C ASN A 533 42.46 -4.66 0.13
N ASP A 534 41.80 -5.82 0.00
CA ASP A 534 42.37 -7.13 0.31
C ASP A 534 43.03 -7.18 1.71
N GLY A 535 42.32 -6.62 2.71
CA GLY A 535 42.76 -6.58 4.11
C GLY A 535 43.80 -5.51 4.48
N LYS A 536 44.21 -4.66 3.54
CA LYS A 536 45.23 -3.61 3.77
C LYS A 536 44.65 -2.22 3.60
N CYS A 537 44.98 -1.30 4.52
CA CYS A 537 44.58 0.10 4.42
C CYS A 537 45.44 0.86 3.40
N ILE A 538 44.77 1.57 2.49
CA ILE A 538 45.35 2.47 1.49
C ILE A 538 44.97 3.90 1.88
N GLN A 539 45.87 4.65 2.52
CA GLN A 539 45.59 5.92 3.20
C GLN A 539 45.14 7.07 2.28
N GLN A 540 45.52 7.06 1.00
CA GLN A 540 45.21 8.12 0.01
C GLN A 540 44.58 7.57 -1.28
N GLY A 541 44.05 6.35 -1.25
CA GLY A 541 43.57 5.65 -2.44
C GLY A 541 42.06 5.71 -2.62
N THR A 542 41.63 5.86 -3.87
CA THR A 542 40.34 5.32 -4.33
C THR A 542 40.46 3.82 -4.52
N CYS A 543 39.33 3.11 -4.62
CA CYS A 543 39.39 1.68 -4.91
C CYS A 543 40.08 1.40 -6.26
N PRO A 544 40.83 0.29 -6.38
CA PRO A 544 41.42 -0.13 -7.64
C PRO A 544 40.38 -0.20 -8.77
N SER A 545 40.82 -0.04 -10.01
CA SER A 545 39.94 -0.09 -11.18
C SER A 545 39.08 -1.36 -11.20
N GLY A 546 37.76 -1.20 -11.40
CA GLY A 546 36.79 -2.30 -11.38
C GLY A 546 36.29 -2.70 -9.99
N LYS A 547 36.73 -2.03 -8.92
CA LYS A 547 36.19 -2.18 -7.56
C LYS A 547 35.53 -0.88 -7.08
N PHE A 548 34.60 -1.03 -6.15
CA PHE A 548 33.84 0.05 -5.52
C PHE A 548 34.02 0.01 -4.01
N LYS A 549 34.08 1.19 -3.39
CA LYS A 549 34.11 1.35 -1.93
C LYS A 549 32.75 1.01 -1.34
N ASN A 550 32.71 -0.05 -0.55
CA ASN A 550 31.53 -0.52 0.18
C ASN A 550 31.35 0.20 1.54
N PRO A 551 30.17 0.06 2.18
CA PRO A 551 29.90 0.60 3.52
C PRO A 551 30.84 0.13 4.65
N ASP A 552 31.47 -1.04 4.49
CA ASP A 552 32.50 -1.58 5.39
C ASP A 552 33.90 -0.98 5.09
N ASN A 553 33.96 0.06 4.26
CA ASN A 553 35.17 0.71 3.77
C ASN A 553 36.11 -0.23 2.98
N THR A 554 35.61 -1.38 2.50
CA THR A 554 36.37 -2.31 1.65
C THR A 554 36.12 -2.08 0.16
N CYS A 555 37.09 -2.44 -0.67
CA CYS A 555 36.95 -2.42 -2.12
C CYS A 555 36.46 -3.79 -2.65
N LYS A 556 35.24 -3.85 -3.19
CA LYS A 556 34.66 -5.07 -3.81
C LYS A 556 34.20 -4.80 -5.24
N SER A 557 34.06 -5.84 -6.06
CA SER A 557 33.66 -5.73 -7.47
C SER A 557 32.16 -5.48 -7.68
N ASP A 558 31.33 -5.76 -6.67
CA ASP A 558 29.88 -5.46 -6.67
C ASP A 558 29.51 -4.66 -5.41
N CYS A 559 28.44 -3.89 -5.55
CA CYS A 559 27.84 -3.13 -4.47
C CYS A 559 26.73 -3.93 -3.77
N PRO A 560 26.59 -3.78 -2.45
CA PRO A 560 25.54 -4.46 -1.69
C PRO A 560 24.13 -3.97 -2.07
N GLN A 561 23.11 -4.65 -1.54
CA GLN A 561 21.70 -4.29 -1.75
C GLN A 561 21.45 -2.82 -1.39
N GLY A 562 20.63 -2.15 -2.20
CA GLY A 562 20.33 -0.73 -2.07
C GLY A 562 21.40 0.23 -2.61
N LEU A 563 22.55 -0.27 -3.08
CA LEU A 563 23.62 0.54 -3.67
C LEU A 563 23.96 0.10 -5.11
N TYR A 564 24.54 1.02 -5.88
CA TYR A 564 25.11 0.77 -7.21
C TYR A 564 26.49 1.41 -7.33
N GLY A 565 27.33 0.85 -8.22
CA GLY A 565 28.69 1.33 -8.43
C GLY A 565 28.73 2.59 -9.30
N LYS A 566 29.36 3.65 -8.79
CA LYS A 566 29.63 4.89 -9.54
C LYS A 566 30.95 5.51 -9.10
N ASN A 567 31.82 5.84 -10.06
CA ASN A 567 33.10 6.52 -9.81
C ASN A 567 33.97 5.86 -8.71
N GLY A 568 33.97 4.53 -8.62
CA GLY A 568 34.73 3.79 -7.61
C GLY A 568 34.12 3.76 -6.20
N ASN A 569 32.88 4.23 -6.03
CA ASN A 569 32.11 4.17 -4.78
C ASN A 569 30.78 3.45 -4.99
N CYS A 570 30.24 2.87 -3.92
CA CYS A 570 28.87 2.40 -3.90
C CYS A 570 27.94 3.51 -3.42
N GLU A 571 27.09 3.99 -4.34
CA GLU A 571 26.15 5.09 -4.13
C GLU A 571 24.72 4.55 -3.96
N PRO A 572 23.83 5.25 -3.23
CA PRO A 572 22.48 4.76 -2.97
C PRO A 572 21.60 4.73 -4.23
N CYS A 573 20.81 3.67 -4.35
CA CYS A 573 19.71 3.57 -5.31
C CYS A 573 18.60 4.59 -5.02
N HIS A 574 17.69 4.78 -5.99
CA HIS A 574 16.42 5.43 -5.69
C HIS A 574 15.69 4.69 -4.56
N SER A 575 14.96 5.41 -3.71
CA SER A 575 14.28 4.87 -2.53
C SER A 575 13.31 3.72 -2.83
N SER A 576 12.72 3.72 -4.02
CA SER A 576 11.83 2.66 -4.50
C SER A 576 12.53 1.39 -4.99
N CYS A 577 13.86 1.41 -5.19
CA CYS A 577 14.62 0.25 -5.66
C CYS A 577 15.35 -0.46 -4.52
N SER A 578 15.25 -1.78 -4.48
CA SER A 578 16.13 -2.62 -3.64
C SER A 578 17.43 -3.01 -4.34
N ARG A 579 17.43 -3.07 -5.68
CA ARG A 579 18.65 -3.07 -6.51
C ARG A 579 18.46 -2.19 -7.73
N CYS A 580 19.54 -1.57 -8.19
CA CYS A 580 19.50 -0.63 -9.30
C CYS A 580 20.81 -0.64 -10.10
N THR A 581 20.76 -0.05 -11.29
CA THR A 581 21.93 0.25 -12.12
C THR A 581 22.31 1.74 -12.11
N GLY A 582 21.49 2.56 -11.45
CA GLY A 582 21.68 4.00 -11.32
C GLY A 582 20.72 4.62 -10.31
N PRO A 583 20.82 5.94 -10.07
CA PRO A 583 20.11 6.61 -8.99
C PRO A 583 18.66 6.96 -9.33
N LEU A 584 18.22 6.76 -10.57
CA LEU A 584 16.90 7.18 -11.02
C LEU A 584 15.82 6.11 -10.74
N PRO A 585 14.55 6.50 -10.54
CA PRO A 585 13.45 5.57 -10.29
C PRO A 585 13.19 4.54 -11.41
N ASN A 586 13.70 4.79 -12.62
CA ASN A 586 13.56 3.93 -13.79
C ASN A 586 14.81 3.09 -14.10
N GLN A 587 15.74 3.04 -13.15
CA GLN A 587 16.95 2.22 -13.21
C GLN A 587 16.91 1.11 -12.15
N CYS A 588 15.73 0.74 -11.67
CA CYS A 588 15.57 -0.36 -10.73
C CYS A 588 15.71 -1.70 -11.46
N SER A 589 16.45 -2.63 -10.85
CA SER A 589 16.48 -4.04 -11.23
C SER A 589 15.72 -4.93 -10.25
N LYS A 590 15.47 -4.44 -9.03
CA LYS A 590 14.55 -5.01 -8.05
C LYS A 590 13.89 -3.90 -7.25
N CYS A 591 12.66 -4.11 -6.85
CA CYS A 591 11.84 -3.15 -6.13
C CYS A 591 11.82 -3.40 -4.62
N GLN A 592 11.43 -2.37 -3.87
CA GLN A 592 11.16 -2.45 -2.44
C GLN A 592 9.94 -3.34 -2.15
N PHE A 593 9.76 -3.76 -0.89
CA PHE A 593 8.92 -4.91 -0.50
C PHE A 593 7.47 -4.82 -0.98
N LEU A 594 6.87 -3.63 -0.97
CA LEU A 594 5.46 -3.42 -1.36
C LEU A 594 5.26 -3.05 -2.84
N THR A 595 6.34 -2.93 -3.60
CA THR A 595 6.28 -2.43 -4.98
C THR A 595 6.73 -3.50 -5.97
N LEU A 596 6.21 -3.42 -7.19
CA LEU A 596 6.38 -4.41 -8.24
C LEU A 596 7.26 -3.84 -9.34
N LEU A 597 8.19 -4.65 -9.86
CA LEU A 597 9.02 -4.23 -10.97
C LEU A 597 8.23 -4.31 -12.29
N GLN A 598 8.08 -3.18 -12.98
CA GLN A 598 7.52 -3.07 -14.33
C GLN A 598 8.45 -2.19 -15.18
N ASP A 599 9.04 -2.74 -16.24
CA ASP A 599 9.93 -2.03 -17.18
C ASP A 599 11.05 -1.20 -16.50
N ASN A 600 11.73 -1.77 -15.50
CA ASN A 600 12.78 -1.13 -14.68
C ASN A 600 12.29 0.00 -13.74
N GLN A 601 10.98 0.15 -13.56
CA GLN A 601 10.35 1.05 -12.60
C GLN A 601 9.60 0.26 -11.53
N CYS A 602 9.49 0.83 -10.34
CA CYS A 602 8.72 0.23 -9.25
C CYS A 602 7.33 0.85 -9.16
N VAL A 603 6.30 0.03 -9.31
CA VAL A 603 4.89 0.43 -9.34
C VAL A 603 4.09 -0.29 -8.25
N ASP A 604 3.07 0.36 -7.71
CA ASP A 604 2.24 -0.23 -6.64
C ASP A 604 1.29 -1.31 -7.19
N LYS A 605 0.86 -1.15 -8.45
CA LYS A 605 -0.03 -2.10 -9.15
C LYS A 605 0.40 -2.25 -10.59
N CYS A 606 0.34 -3.46 -11.10
CA CYS A 606 0.63 -3.73 -12.50
C CYS A 606 -0.37 -3.03 -13.42
N ASN A 607 0.13 -2.51 -14.54
CA ASN A 607 -0.72 -1.89 -15.54
C ASN A 607 -1.40 -2.97 -16.41
N GLU A 608 -2.51 -3.51 -15.91
CA GLU A 608 -3.30 -4.52 -16.62
C GLU A 608 -3.80 -4.02 -17.98
N LYS A 609 -4.06 -2.71 -18.12
CA LYS A 609 -4.46 -2.09 -19.41
C LYS A 609 -3.34 -2.14 -20.46
N GLN A 610 -2.09 -2.19 -20.02
CA GLN A 610 -0.92 -2.37 -20.88
C GLN A 610 -0.55 -3.86 -21.06
N GLY A 611 -1.36 -4.78 -20.54
CA GLY A 611 -1.15 -6.22 -20.68
C GLY A 611 -0.17 -6.82 -19.67
N TYR A 612 0.08 -6.15 -18.55
CA TYR A 612 0.89 -6.69 -17.46
C TYR A 612 0.03 -7.41 -16.44
N LYS A 613 0.51 -8.55 -15.92
CA LYS A 613 -0.13 -9.29 -14.82
C LYS A 613 0.84 -9.44 -13.66
N LEU A 614 0.33 -9.39 -12.44
CA LEU A 614 1.12 -9.64 -11.25
C LEU A 614 1.66 -11.08 -11.22
N ASN A 615 2.98 -11.21 -11.12
CA ASN A 615 3.66 -12.43 -10.71
C ASN A 615 4.08 -12.28 -9.25
N GLN A 616 3.25 -12.79 -8.34
CA GLN A 616 3.41 -12.61 -6.90
C GLN A 616 4.67 -13.30 -6.35
N ALA A 617 5.10 -14.41 -6.96
CA ALA A 617 6.30 -15.14 -6.52
C ALA A 617 7.59 -14.36 -6.82
N GLN A 618 7.60 -13.58 -7.90
CA GLN A 618 8.77 -12.82 -8.34
C GLN A 618 8.72 -11.33 -7.95
N GLY A 619 7.56 -10.83 -7.50
CA GLY A 619 7.37 -9.41 -7.21
C GLY A 619 7.49 -8.53 -8.47
N ILE A 620 7.09 -9.05 -9.63
CA ILE A 620 7.18 -8.36 -10.91
C ILE A 620 5.82 -8.27 -11.59
N CYS A 621 5.69 -7.28 -12.45
CA CYS A 621 4.63 -7.18 -13.43
C CYS A 621 5.10 -7.87 -14.71
N GLU A 622 4.59 -9.08 -14.95
CA GLU A 622 4.95 -9.89 -16.10
C GLU A 622 4.12 -9.47 -17.30
N SER A 623 4.79 -8.98 -18.35
CA SER A 623 4.13 -8.66 -19.62
C SER A 623 3.53 -9.94 -20.19
N GLN A 624 2.21 -9.96 -20.35
CA GLN A 624 1.53 -11.01 -21.11
C GLN A 624 1.76 -10.81 -22.61
N ILE A 625 2.13 -9.61 -23.04
CA ILE A 625 2.44 -9.30 -24.43
C ILE A 625 3.84 -9.81 -24.77
N SER A 626 3.94 -10.67 -25.78
CA SER A 626 5.21 -11.18 -26.30
C SER A 626 5.54 -10.59 -27.66
N THR A 627 6.84 -10.43 -27.95
CA THR A 627 7.37 -10.18 -29.30
C THR A 627 7.74 -11.48 -30.02
N ILE A 628 7.76 -12.61 -29.31
CA ILE A 628 8.01 -13.94 -29.85
C ILE A 628 6.65 -14.56 -30.17
N CYS A 629 6.23 -14.43 -31.43
CA CYS A 629 4.89 -14.77 -31.87
C CYS A 629 4.88 -15.77 -33.02
N GLN A 630 3.77 -16.48 -33.17
CA GLN A 630 3.56 -17.33 -34.34
C GLN A 630 3.11 -16.47 -35.54
N GLY A 631 3.69 -16.71 -36.72
CA GLY A 631 3.32 -16.02 -37.96
C GLY A 631 3.79 -14.55 -38.04
N ASN A 632 2.91 -13.68 -38.51
CA ASN A 632 3.23 -12.29 -38.88
C ASN A 632 2.91 -11.24 -37.81
N CYS A 633 2.66 -11.67 -36.57
CA CYS A 633 2.49 -10.74 -35.45
C CYS A 633 3.82 -10.04 -35.12
N LYS A 634 3.77 -8.73 -34.86
CA LYS A 634 4.85 -7.99 -34.21
C LYS A 634 4.77 -8.14 -32.70
N THR A 635 3.55 -8.15 -32.16
CA THR A 635 3.27 -8.49 -30.75
C THR A 635 2.03 -9.38 -30.66
N CYS A 636 1.97 -10.25 -29.67
CA CYS A 636 0.92 -11.25 -29.48
C CYS A 636 0.60 -11.46 -27.99
N GLU A 637 -0.55 -12.08 -27.70
CA GLU A 637 -1.11 -12.22 -26.33
C GLU A 637 -0.31 -13.11 -25.37
N LYS A 638 0.61 -13.92 -25.89
CA LYS A 638 1.56 -14.75 -25.14
C LYS A 638 2.63 -15.29 -26.09
N ILE A 639 3.71 -15.83 -25.54
CA ILE A 639 4.77 -16.45 -26.33
C ILE A 639 4.20 -17.50 -27.30
N ASN A 640 4.62 -17.44 -28.55
CA ASN A 640 4.17 -18.30 -29.65
C ASN A 640 2.64 -18.30 -29.92
N SER A 641 1.91 -17.25 -29.51
CA SER A 641 0.49 -17.12 -29.87
C SER A 641 0.33 -16.69 -31.34
N PRO A 642 -0.66 -17.24 -32.08
CA PRO A 642 -1.05 -16.76 -33.42
C PRO A 642 -2.01 -15.55 -33.37
N LEU A 643 -2.51 -15.20 -32.17
CA LEU A 643 -3.39 -14.05 -31.96
C LEU A 643 -2.54 -12.79 -31.77
N CYS A 644 -2.54 -11.95 -32.79
CA CYS A 644 -1.72 -10.76 -32.89
C CYS A 644 -2.39 -9.55 -32.25
N ILE A 645 -1.64 -8.86 -31.40
CA ILE A 645 -2.03 -7.54 -30.88
C ILE A 645 -1.68 -6.48 -31.93
N THR A 646 -0.44 -6.52 -32.45
CA THR A 646 0.03 -5.70 -33.58
C THR A 646 0.68 -6.55 -34.67
N CYS A 647 0.63 -6.07 -35.90
CA CYS A 647 1.22 -6.76 -37.05
C CYS A 647 2.63 -6.25 -37.39
N LYS A 648 3.46 -7.13 -37.98
CA LYS A 648 4.72 -6.73 -38.61
C LYS A 648 4.44 -5.76 -39.76
N GLN A 649 5.43 -4.94 -40.11
CA GLN A 649 5.29 -3.97 -41.20
C GLN A 649 4.84 -4.67 -42.50
N GLY A 650 3.92 -4.05 -43.24
CA GLY A 650 3.33 -4.61 -44.46
C GLY A 650 2.20 -5.62 -44.25
N HIS A 651 1.80 -5.91 -43.01
CA HIS A 651 0.69 -6.81 -42.68
C HIS A 651 -0.44 -6.06 -41.97
N LEU A 652 -1.67 -6.49 -42.22
CA LEU A 652 -2.92 -5.89 -41.74
C LEU A 652 -3.59 -6.80 -40.71
N LYS A 653 -4.07 -6.20 -39.62
CA LYS A 653 -4.76 -6.93 -38.56
C LYS A 653 -6.17 -7.31 -39.01
N GLN A 654 -6.46 -8.61 -39.02
CA GLN A 654 -7.76 -9.16 -39.36
C GLN A 654 -8.72 -9.12 -38.16
N ALA A 655 -10.01 -9.35 -38.41
CA ALA A 655 -11.04 -9.36 -37.37
C ALA A 655 -10.87 -10.51 -36.35
N ASP A 656 -10.21 -11.60 -36.73
CA ASP A 656 -9.86 -12.73 -35.85
C ASP A 656 -8.52 -12.52 -35.11
N ASN A 657 -7.97 -11.30 -35.16
CA ASN A 657 -6.66 -10.94 -34.64
C ASN A 657 -5.47 -11.64 -35.33
N SER A 658 -5.63 -12.26 -36.49
CA SER A 658 -4.49 -12.70 -37.30
C SER A 658 -3.87 -11.55 -38.11
N CYS A 659 -2.63 -11.71 -38.59
CA CYS A 659 -1.96 -10.72 -39.44
C CYS A 659 -1.71 -11.29 -40.84
N GLN A 660 -2.28 -10.65 -41.86
CA GLN A 660 -2.18 -11.07 -43.27
C GLN A 660 -1.89 -9.86 -44.17
N ASN A 661 -1.42 -10.11 -45.40
CA ASN A 661 -1.01 -9.04 -46.32
C ASN A 661 -2.21 -8.30 -46.95
N THR A 662 -3.40 -8.88 -46.89
CA THR A 662 -4.65 -8.33 -47.45
C THR A 662 -5.82 -8.57 -46.48
N CYS A 663 -6.91 -7.81 -46.62
CA CYS A 663 -8.12 -8.08 -45.83
C CYS A 663 -8.86 -9.31 -46.39
N ALA A 664 -9.36 -10.17 -45.51
CA ALA A 664 -10.20 -11.30 -45.89
C ALA A 664 -11.42 -10.86 -46.74
N MET A 665 -11.88 -11.73 -47.65
CA MET A 665 -13.00 -11.43 -48.55
C MET A 665 -14.22 -10.89 -47.79
N GLY A 666 -14.72 -9.73 -48.23
CA GLY A 666 -15.86 -9.05 -47.60
C GLY A 666 -15.49 -8.08 -46.47
N SER A 667 -14.20 -7.93 -46.12
CA SER A 667 -13.72 -6.93 -45.17
C SER A 667 -13.02 -5.76 -45.87
N LYS A 668 -13.05 -4.56 -45.27
CA LYS A 668 -12.42 -3.34 -45.79
C LYS A 668 -11.43 -2.76 -44.78
N LEU A 669 -10.44 -2.03 -45.29
CA LEU A 669 -9.47 -1.31 -44.49
C LEU A 669 -10.15 -0.13 -43.77
N THR A 670 -9.84 0.07 -42.50
CA THR A 670 -10.22 1.30 -41.77
C THR A 670 -9.44 2.50 -42.30
N GLN A 671 -9.97 3.71 -42.08
CA GLN A 671 -9.30 4.96 -42.47
C GLN A 671 -7.92 5.10 -41.81
N ASP A 672 -7.78 4.59 -40.58
CA ASP A 672 -6.50 4.36 -39.91
C ASP A 672 -5.94 3.00 -40.38
N SER A 673 -5.16 3.04 -41.46
CA SER A 673 -4.64 1.98 -42.35
C SER A 673 -4.06 0.65 -41.79
N GLN A 674 -4.33 0.23 -40.55
CA GLN A 674 -3.75 -0.98 -39.92
C GLN A 674 -4.74 -2.08 -39.55
N GLN A 675 -6.05 -1.88 -39.75
CA GLN A 675 -7.08 -2.86 -39.34
C GLN A 675 -8.12 -3.13 -40.45
N CYS A 676 -8.48 -4.40 -40.61
CA CYS A 676 -9.55 -4.85 -41.50
C CYS A 676 -10.85 -5.04 -40.70
N VAL A 677 -11.93 -4.38 -41.14
CA VAL A 677 -13.25 -4.43 -40.50
C VAL A 677 -14.32 -4.88 -41.50
N LYS A 678 -15.40 -5.48 -40.99
CA LYS A 678 -16.56 -5.84 -41.81
C LYS A 678 -17.37 -4.57 -42.13
N PRO A 679 -17.76 -4.32 -43.40
CA PRO A 679 -18.50 -3.13 -43.76
C PRO A 679 -19.89 -3.04 -43.11
N LEU A 680 -20.15 -1.97 -42.36
CA LEU A 680 -21.47 -1.49 -41.98
C LEU A 680 -22.36 -1.20 -43.20
N VAL A 681 -23.64 -1.58 -43.09
CA VAL A 681 -24.65 -1.41 -44.13
C VAL A 681 -24.91 0.08 -44.39
N GLY A 682 -24.99 0.47 -45.67
CA GLY A 682 -25.24 1.86 -46.06
C GLY A 682 -24.10 2.84 -45.81
N CYS A 683 -22.93 2.36 -45.34
CA CYS A 683 -21.78 3.20 -45.01
C CYS A 683 -20.69 3.14 -46.09
N LEU A 684 -20.30 4.30 -46.63
CA LEU A 684 -19.24 4.45 -47.63
C LEU A 684 -17.84 4.52 -47.01
N GLN A 685 -17.69 5.14 -45.83
CA GLN A 685 -16.41 5.28 -45.12
C GLN A 685 -16.58 4.97 -43.63
N GLN A 686 -15.78 4.03 -43.10
CA GLN A 686 -15.87 3.53 -41.72
C GLN A 686 -14.58 3.80 -40.95
N LYS A 687 -14.72 4.18 -39.68
CA LYS A 687 -13.59 4.43 -38.77
C LYS A 687 -13.10 3.14 -38.11
N ASP A 688 -14.04 2.36 -37.58
CA ASP A 688 -13.83 1.08 -36.89
C ASP A 688 -15.02 0.15 -37.19
N SER A 689 -15.13 -0.98 -36.49
CA SER A 689 -16.18 -1.97 -36.75
C SER A 689 -17.61 -1.48 -36.48
N ASN A 690 -17.80 -0.38 -35.73
CA ASN A 690 -19.11 0.10 -35.29
C ASN A 690 -19.40 1.57 -35.68
N THR A 691 -18.40 2.29 -36.21
CA THR A 691 -18.52 3.73 -36.47
C THR A 691 -18.45 4.03 -37.97
N CYS A 692 -19.53 4.58 -38.53
CA CYS A 692 -19.56 5.15 -39.86
C CYS A 692 -19.23 6.65 -39.85
N ILE A 693 -18.51 7.11 -40.87
CA ILE A 693 -18.17 8.52 -41.09
C ILE A 693 -19.05 9.10 -42.20
N THR A 694 -19.28 8.36 -43.28
CA THR A 694 -20.04 8.84 -44.44
C THR A 694 -21.00 7.77 -44.92
N CYS A 695 -22.29 8.10 -44.99
CA CYS A 695 -23.34 7.22 -45.50
C CYS A 695 -23.55 7.38 -47.00
N ASP A 696 -24.05 6.32 -47.64
CA ASP A 696 -24.47 6.32 -49.05
C ASP A 696 -25.76 7.11 -49.22
N THR A 697 -25.60 8.43 -49.35
CA THR A 697 -26.72 9.36 -49.47
C THR A 697 -27.50 9.17 -50.77
N ALA A 698 -26.86 8.66 -51.82
CA ALA A 698 -27.49 8.32 -53.10
C ALA A 698 -28.49 7.16 -52.94
N LYS A 699 -28.22 6.23 -52.01
CA LYS A 699 -29.17 5.18 -51.62
C LYS A 699 -30.10 5.56 -50.47
N ARG A 700 -30.23 6.86 -50.16
CA ARG A 700 -31.08 7.42 -49.09
C ARG A 700 -30.64 7.07 -47.66
N TYR A 701 -29.40 6.63 -47.45
CA TYR A 701 -28.86 6.49 -46.11
C TYR A 701 -28.42 7.84 -45.55
N ARG A 702 -28.61 8.05 -44.25
CA ARG A 702 -28.21 9.25 -43.50
C ARG A 702 -27.52 8.85 -42.21
N LEU A 703 -26.54 9.64 -41.79
CA LEU A 703 -25.78 9.37 -40.57
C LEU A 703 -26.60 9.73 -39.33
N GLY A 704 -26.80 8.76 -38.45
CA GLY A 704 -27.45 8.90 -37.15
C GLY A 704 -26.55 9.55 -36.11
N SER A 705 -27.16 9.94 -34.99
CA SER A 705 -26.45 10.44 -33.80
C SER A 705 -25.56 9.37 -33.16
N ASP A 706 -25.88 8.10 -33.39
CA ASP A 706 -25.13 6.90 -33.02
C ASP A 706 -23.96 6.58 -33.96
N LYS A 707 -23.72 7.42 -34.98
CA LYS A 707 -22.72 7.23 -36.03
C LYS A 707 -22.94 5.98 -36.89
N GLN A 708 -24.20 5.53 -37.03
CA GLN A 708 -24.59 4.50 -38.00
C GLN A 708 -25.40 5.09 -39.16
N CYS A 709 -25.51 4.34 -40.27
CA CYS A 709 -26.26 4.78 -41.44
C CYS A 709 -27.68 4.22 -41.45
N THR A 710 -28.67 5.09 -41.56
CA THR A 710 -30.08 4.71 -41.53
C THR A 710 -30.82 5.17 -42.78
N LEU A 711 -31.71 4.33 -43.30
CA LEU A 711 -32.44 4.55 -44.56
C LEU A 711 -33.72 5.37 -44.33
N CYS A 712 -33.89 6.50 -45.03
CA CYS A 712 -35.12 7.32 -44.96
C CYS A 712 -36.34 6.67 -45.66
N LYS A 713 -37.56 6.99 -45.19
CA LYS A 713 -38.85 6.58 -45.79
C LYS A 713 -39.08 7.25 -47.16
N GLU A 714 -39.96 6.68 -47.98
CA GLU A 714 -40.22 7.15 -49.36
C GLU A 714 -40.74 8.59 -49.43
N ASN A 715 -40.36 9.31 -50.49
CA ASN A 715 -40.71 10.70 -50.79
C ASN A 715 -40.24 11.74 -49.75
N CYS A 716 -39.20 11.38 -48.99
CA CYS A 716 -38.56 12.24 -48.00
C CYS A 716 -37.09 12.53 -48.37
N SER A 717 -36.77 13.78 -48.66
CA SER A 717 -35.40 14.19 -49.02
C SER A 717 -34.51 14.36 -47.78
N GLN A 718 -35.10 14.72 -46.63
CA GLN A 718 -34.45 14.82 -45.33
C GLN A 718 -35.33 14.24 -44.23
N CYS A 719 -34.91 13.15 -43.58
CA CYS A 719 -35.63 12.53 -42.46
C CYS A 719 -34.89 12.71 -41.13
N ASN A 720 -35.62 12.67 -40.02
CA ASN A 720 -35.02 12.70 -38.69
C ASN A 720 -34.20 11.41 -38.44
N PRO A 721 -32.90 11.50 -38.12
CA PRO A 721 -32.07 10.31 -37.88
C PRO A 721 -32.50 9.48 -36.67
N ASN A 722 -33.23 10.08 -35.72
CA ASN A 722 -33.75 9.42 -34.53
C ASN A 722 -35.21 8.91 -34.70
N ASN A 723 -35.92 9.34 -35.75
CA ASN A 723 -37.28 8.90 -36.04
C ASN A 723 -37.52 8.80 -37.56
N LEU A 724 -37.46 7.58 -38.09
CA LEU A 724 -37.50 7.30 -39.52
C LEU A 724 -38.83 7.65 -40.20
N SER A 725 -39.89 7.92 -39.45
CA SER A 725 -41.18 8.33 -39.99
C SER A 725 -41.35 9.84 -40.10
N GLU A 726 -40.46 10.62 -39.45
CA GLU A 726 -40.56 12.07 -39.46
C GLU A 726 -39.79 12.65 -40.65
N CYS A 727 -40.54 13.19 -41.61
CA CYS A 727 -39.95 13.86 -42.75
C CYS A 727 -39.79 15.37 -42.53
N LEU A 728 -38.53 15.82 -42.54
CA LEU A 728 -38.19 17.23 -42.39
C LEU A 728 -38.42 18.00 -43.69
N VAL A 729 -38.15 17.39 -44.85
CA VAL A 729 -38.36 18.00 -46.18
C VAL A 729 -38.93 16.98 -47.16
N CYS A 730 -40.10 17.30 -47.72
CA CYS A 730 -40.78 16.47 -48.71
C CYS A 730 -40.14 16.62 -50.10
N GLU A 731 -40.02 15.52 -50.83
CA GLU A 731 -39.46 15.52 -52.18
C GLU A 731 -40.60 15.64 -53.21
N GLY A 732 -40.75 16.82 -53.82
CA GLY A 732 -41.73 17.05 -54.90
C GLY A 732 -43.22 17.14 -54.49
N LEU A 733 -43.54 16.92 -53.22
CA LEU A 733 -44.92 16.99 -52.67
C LEU A 733 -45.13 18.31 -51.91
N LYS A 734 -46.34 18.89 -51.98
CA LYS A 734 -46.60 20.27 -51.53
C LYS A 734 -46.79 20.45 -50.02
N PHE A 735 -47.35 19.46 -49.32
CA PHE A 735 -47.82 19.67 -47.94
C PHE A 735 -47.38 18.58 -46.97
N LYS A 736 -47.16 18.96 -45.71
CA LYS A 736 -46.98 18.04 -44.58
C LYS A 736 -48.33 17.73 -43.95
N ASN A 737 -48.64 16.45 -43.79
CA ASN A 737 -49.84 15.97 -43.11
C ASN A 737 -49.68 16.09 -41.58
N HIS A 738 -50.75 15.80 -40.83
CA HIS A 738 -50.77 15.85 -39.36
C HIS A 738 -49.72 14.97 -38.68
N ASP A 739 -49.34 13.85 -39.32
CA ASP A 739 -48.35 12.89 -38.85
C ASP A 739 -46.93 13.14 -39.43
N SER A 740 -46.70 14.32 -40.03
CA SER A 740 -45.44 14.70 -40.69
C SER A 740 -45.07 13.85 -41.91
N SER A 741 -46.02 13.06 -42.46
CA SER A 741 -45.88 12.44 -43.77
C SER A 741 -46.12 13.47 -44.89
N CYS A 742 -45.51 13.22 -46.05
CA CYS A 742 -45.61 14.11 -47.20
C CYS A 742 -46.82 13.75 -48.06
N VAL A 743 -47.72 14.71 -48.30
CA VAL A 743 -48.96 14.53 -49.06
C VAL A 743 -49.15 15.62 -50.10
N ASN A 744 -49.90 15.32 -51.16
CA ASN A 744 -50.18 16.28 -52.23
C ASN A 744 -51.33 17.25 -51.92
N LEU A 745 -52.27 16.84 -51.07
CA LEU A 745 -53.47 17.58 -50.66
C LEU A 745 -53.75 17.23 -49.19
N CYS A 746 -54.23 18.20 -48.41
CA CYS A 746 -54.64 17.95 -47.04
C CYS A 746 -55.90 17.06 -47.01
N PRO A 747 -55.89 15.93 -46.28
CA PRO A 747 -56.98 14.96 -46.31
C PRO A 747 -58.19 15.39 -45.46
N GLY A 748 -59.40 15.14 -45.95
CA GLY A 748 -60.66 15.37 -45.22
C GLY A 748 -61.10 16.84 -45.17
N ALA A 749 -61.89 17.22 -44.15
CA ALA A 749 -62.28 18.60 -43.87
C ALA A 749 -61.11 19.34 -43.18
N SER A 750 -59.99 19.48 -43.89
CA SER A 750 -58.78 20.16 -43.43
C SER A 750 -58.24 21.10 -44.51
N PHE A 751 -57.48 22.10 -44.10
CA PHE A 751 -56.84 23.06 -44.98
C PHE A 751 -55.35 23.17 -44.63
N TYR A 752 -54.52 23.61 -45.57
CA TYR A 752 -53.12 23.87 -45.28
C TYR A 752 -52.99 25.24 -44.63
N SER A 753 -52.41 25.31 -43.42
CA SER A 753 -52.07 26.61 -42.84
C SER A 753 -50.64 26.98 -43.18
N GLU A 754 -50.47 28.13 -43.86
CA GLU A 754 -49.15 28.66 -44.19
C GLU A 754 -48.40 29.07 -42.93
N SER A 755 -49.11 29.54 -41.91
CA SER A 755 -48.52 29.95 -40.62
C SER A 755 -47.91 28.79 -39.81
N ILE A 756 -48.44 27.57 -39.97
CA ILE A 756 -48.00 26.37 -39.23
C ILE A 756 -47.17 25.42 -40.12
N GLY A 757 -47.24 25.57 -41.45
CA GLY A 757 -46.51 24.73 -42.40
C GLY A 757 -47.00 23.28 -42.48
N LYS A 758 -48.27 23.02 -42.10
CA LYS A 758 -48.92 21.70 -42.16
C LYS A 758 -50.44 21.81 -42.28
N CYS A 759 -51.09 20.69 -42.59
CA CYS A 759 -52.55 20.59 -42.63
C CYS A 759 -53.19 20.79 -41.23
N GLN A 760 -54.30 21.52 -41.17
CA GLN A 760 -55.12 21.80 -39.99
C GLN A 760 -56.59 21.46 -40.23
N GLN A 761 -57.26 20.88 -39.23
CA GLN A 761 -58.67 20.46 -39.32
C GLN A 761 -59.63 21.66 -39.23
N CYS A 762 -60.76 21.57 -39.94
CA CYS A 762 -61.83 22.57 -39.90
C CYS A 762 -62.61 22.59 -38.57
N PRO A 763 -63.27 23.73 -38.23
CA PRO A 763 -64.18 23.82 -37.08
C PRO A 763 -65.29 22.77 -37.10
N GLN A 764 -65.80 22.39 -35.92
CA GLN A 764 -66.82 21.33 -35.84
C GLN A 764 -68.07 21.63 -36.67
N LYS A 765 -68.58 20.60 -37.35
CA LYS A 765 -69.76 20.65 -38.23
C LYS A 765 -69.61 21.58 -39.44
N CYS A 766 -68.39 22.02 -39.73
CA CYS A 766 -68.02 22.68 -40.97
C CYS A 766 -67.61 21.66 -42.05
N GLN A 767 -68.14 21.78 -43.26
CA GLN A 767 -67.76 20.93 -44.40
C GLN A 767 -66.49 21.44 -45.07
N ASN A 768 -66.38 22.76 -45.28
CA ASN A 768 -65.25 23.41 -45.93
C ASN A 768 -64.86 24.67 -45.18
N CYS A 769 -63.56 24.84 -44.89
CA CYS A 769 -63.02 26.01 -44.23
C CYS A 769 -61.69 26.45 -44.87
N ASP A 770 -61.31 27.69 -44.59
CA ASP A 770 -59.97 28.23 -44.82
C ASP A 770 -59.47 28.91 -43.53
N GLU A 771 -58.33 29.61 -43.61
CA GLU A 771 -57.78 30.39 -42.49
C GLU A 771 -58.74 31.47 -41.94
N ASN A 772 -59.79 31.83 -42.70
CA ASN A 772 -60.78 32.84 -42.32
C ASN A 772 -62.08 32.26 -41.73
N GLY A 773 -62.13 30.94 -41.47
CA GLY A 773 -63.25 30.27 -40.83
C GLY A 773 -64.11 29.41 -41.76
N CYS A 774 -65.30 29.01 -41.29
CA CYS A 774 -66.15 28.08 -42.03
C CYS A 774 -66.86 28.75 -43.21
N LYS A 775 -66.83 28.14 -44.38
CA LYS A 775 -67.55 28.59 -45.59
C LYS A 775 -68.90 27.91 -45.79
N LYS A 776 -69.06 26.70 -45.24
CA LYS A 776 -70.29 25.91 -45.38
C LYS A 776 -70.48 24.96 -44.20
N CYS A 777 -71.60 25.11 -43.50
CA CYS A 777 -72.00 24.22 -42.42
C CYS A 777 -72.73 22.97 -42.92
N GLN A 778 -72.76 21.92 -42.08
CA GLN A 778 -73.64 20.77 -42.27
C GLN A 778 -75.11 21.17 -42.05
N ASP A 779 -76.04 20.40 -42.65
CA ASP A 779 -77.48 20.67 -42.57
C ASP A 779 -77.97 20.78 -41.11
N GLY A 780 -78.82 21.77 -40.83
CA GLY A 780 -79.32 22.08 -39.48
C GLY A 780 -78.48 23.11 -38.70
N TYR A 781 -77.38 23.59 -39.28
CA TYR A 781 -76.51 24.64 -38.73
C TYR A 781 -76.33 25.80 -39.72
N TYR A 782 -76.17 27.02 -39.21
CA TYR A 782 -75.85 28.22 -40.00
C TYR A 782 -74.49 28.80 -39.57
N ILE A 783 -73.90 29.63 -40.44
CA ILE A 783 -72.63 30.29 -40.13
C ILE A 783 -72.93 31.52 -39.27
N ASP A 784 -72.41 31.52 -38.05
CA ASP A 784 -72.42 32.69 -37.19
C ASP A 784 -71.50 33.76 -37.79
N LEU A 785 -72.07 34.94 -38.06
CA LEU A 785 -71.36 36.00 -38.78
C LEU A 785 -70.22 36.62 -37.97
N ILE A 786 -70.23 36.46 -36.64
CA ILE A 786 -69.20 37.00 -35.72
C ILE A 786 -68.11 35.97 -35.48
N THR A 787 -68.47 34.73 -35.10
CA THR A 787 -67.49 33.69 -34.75
C THR A 787 -66.99 32.90 -35.97
N LYS A 788 -67.63 33.05 -37.14
CA LYS A 788 -67.35 32.28 -38.37
C LYS A 788 -67.40 30.76 -38.18
N ALA A 789 -68.09 30.30 -37.14
CA ALA A 789 -68.35 28.89 -36.82
C ALA A 789 -69.81 28.51 -37.12
N CYS A 790 -70.12 27.22 -37.05
CA CYS A 790 -71.45 26.68 -37.33
C CYS A 790 -72.30 26.58 -36.06
N THR A 791 -73.47 27.23 -36.03
CA THR A 791 -74.40 27.29 -34.88
C THR A 791 -75.76 26.68 -35.23
N GLN A 792 -76.42 26.02 -34.27
CA GLN A 792 -77.65 25.24 -34.47
C GLN A 792 -78.93 26.11 -34.43
N CYS A 793 -79.91 25.82 -35.29
CA CYS A 793 -81.23 26.51 -35.29
C CYS A 793 -82.18 26.00 -34.17
N LEU A 794 -82.98 26.87 -33.55
CA LEU A 794 -83.72 26.59 -32.29
C LEU A 794 -85.26 26.42 -32.36
N SER A 795 -85.97 26.51 -33.50
CA SER A 795 -87.45 26.36 -33.55
C SER A 795 -87.99 25.39 -34.62
N LYS A 796 -89.08 24.69 -34.28
CA LYS A 796 -89.56 23.42 -34.88
C LYS A 796 -90.80 23.63 -35.78
N TYR A 797 -90.64 24.22 -36.97
CA TYR A 797 -91.67 24.22 -38.03
C TYR A 797 -91.04 23.99 -39.40
N ASN A 798 -91.53 22.98 -40.14
CA ASN A 798 -90.85 22.40 -41.31
C ASN A 798 -90.78 23.27 -42.59
N ASN A 799 -91.27 24.52 -42.59
CA ASN A 799 -91.40 25.31 -43.84
C ASN A 799 -90.88 26.76 -43.79
N CYS A 800 -89.99 27.14 -42.86
CA CYS A 800 -89.34 28.46 -42.88
C CYS A 800 -88.02 28.44 -43.67
N LYS A 801 -87.83 29.40 -44.60
CA LYS A 801 -86.64 29.50 -45.47
C LYS A 801 -85.58 30.50 -45.00
N ASN A 802 -85.81 31.28 -43.94
CA ASN A 802 -84.78 32.02 -43.22
C ASN A 802 -85.25 32.30 -41.78
N CYS A 803 -84.29 32.42 -40.85
CA CYS A 803 -84.53 32.80 -39.46
C CYS A 803 -84.38 34.32 -39.33
N ASP A 804 -85.47 35.07 -39.46
CA ASP A 804 -85.56 36.43 -38.94
C ASP A 804 -87.01 36.80 -38.51
N ASP A 805 -87.11 37.06 -37.19
CA ASP A 805 -88.02 37.86 -36.37
C ASP A 805 -89.58 37.77 -36.30
N LEU A 806 -90.00 37.57 -35.04
CA LEU A 806 -91.21 37.99 -34.30
C LEU A 806 -92.66 37.76 -34.78
N ILE A 807 -93.02 37.40 -36.02
CA ILE A 807 -94.42 37.04 -36.36
C ILE A 807 -94.48 35.96 -37.45
N CYS A 808 -95.17 34.83 -37.17
CA CYS A 808 -95.45 33.77 -38.15
C CYS A 808 -96.90 33.89 -38.66
N LEU A 809 -97.13 34.07 -39.97
CA LEU A 809 -98.47 34.15 -40.58
C LEU A 809 -98.74 32.93 -41.49
N GLN A 810 -99.87 32.24 -41.29
CA GLN A 810 -100.41 31.25 -42.24
C GLN A 810 -101.27 31.98 -43.29
N CYS A 811 -100.96 31.83 -44.58
CA CYS A 811 -101.87 32.22 -45.65
C CYS A 811 -102.12 31.01 -46.56
N ASN A 812 -103.39 30.69 -46.84
CA ASN A 812 -103.79 29.55 -47.66
C ASN A 812 -104.37 30.04 -49.00
N ASN A 813 -103.99 29.36 -50.09
CA ASN A 813 -104.27 29.77 -51.46
C ASN A 813 -105.71 29.39 -51.86
N LEU A 814 -106.64 30.35 -51.86
CA LEU A 814 -107.81 30.43 -52.75
C LEU A 814 -108.50 31.79 -52.58
N GLN A 815 -108.40 32.63 -53.62
CA GLN A 815 -109.08 33.92 -53.85
C GLN A 815 -108.78 35.10 -52.88
N LYS A 816 -107.97 36.05 -53.38
CA LYS A 816 -107.86 37.49 -53.04
C LYS A 816 -107.74 37.91 -51.54
N GLN A 817 -106.50 38.27 -51.17
CA GLN A 817 -106.06 39.25 -50.15
C GLN A 817 -106.98 39.55 -48.94
N LYS A 818 -106.65 38.94 -47.79
CA LYS A 818 -106.67 39.50 -46.41
C LYS A 818 -106.18 38.42 -45.41
N CYS A 819 -105.04 38.63 -44.72
CA CYS A 819 -104.63 37.82 -43.55
C CYS A 819 -104.85 38.71 -42.28
N GLN A 820 -105.60 38.24 -41.28
CA GLN A 820 -105.93 38.96 -40.03
C GLN A 820 -105.11 38.45 -38.83
N GLN A 821 -104.77 39.36 -37.91
CA GLN A 821 -103.99 39.11 -36.70
C GLN A 821 -104.89 38.54 -35.59
N ILE A 822 -104.52 37.39 -35.02
CA ILE A 822 -105.19 36.82 -33.84
C ILE A 822 -104.21 36.86 -32.68
N SER A 823 -104.49 37.71 -31.69
CA SER A 823 -103.84 37.73 -30.38
C SER A 823 -104.91 37.55 -29.30
N ALA A 824 -104.83 36.48 -28.51
CA ALA A 824 -105.48 36.29 -27.21
C ALA A 824 -105.04 34.90 -26.68
N THR A 825 -104.26 34.77 -25.61
CA THR A 825 -104.63 34.78 -24.17
C THR A 825 -105.63 33.70 -23.77
N ASP A 826 -105.17 32.73 -22.96
CA ASP A 826 -105.56 32.50 -21.55
C ASP A 826 -105.18 31.06 -21.11
N GLY A 827 -104.69 30.80 -19.89
CA GLY A 827 -104.56 31.73 -18.79
C GLY A 827 -103.90 31.17 -17.53
N ASN A 828 -103.84 32.10 -16.55
CA ASN A 828 -103.65 31.95 -15.11
C ASN A 828 -102.30 31.40 -14.62
N LYS A 829 -101.46 32.14 -13.89
CA LYS A 829 -101.70 33.22 -12.91
C LYS A 829 -100.57 34.26 -12.93
N GLY A 830 -100.94 35.54 -12.73
CA GLY A 830 -100.10 36.53 -12.04
C GLY A 830 -99.65 37.75 -12.86
N ASN A 831 -100.61 38.59 -13.29
CA ASN A 831 -100.35 39.96 -13.74
C ASN A 831 -100.07 40.89 -12.56
N THR A 832 -99.07 41.76 -12.69
CA THR A 832 -99.19 43.17 -12.30
C THR A 832 -98.60 44.03 -13.41
N VAL A 833 -99.51 44.68 -14.13
CA VAL A 833 -99.30 45.75 -15.13
C VAL A 833 -99.31 47.10 -14.39
N ILE A 834 -98.92 48.17 -15.12
CA ILE A 834 -99.29 49.60 -15.00
C ILE A 834 -98.04 50.46 -14.71
N ASN A 835 -97.69 51.52 -15.45
CA ASN A 835 -98.16 52.22 -16.66
C ASN A 835 -96.99 53.14 -17.11
N GLY A 836 -96.77 53.49 -18.38
CA GLY A 836 -97.57 54.34 -19.28
C GLY A 836 -96.86 55.70 -19.42
N ASN A 837 -96.76 56.44 -20.53
CA ASN A 837 -97.29 56.48 -21.91
C ASN A 837 -96.10 56.90 -22.82
N THR A 838 -96.04 56.68 -24.13
CA THR A 838 -97.00 56.86 -25.24
C THR A 838 -96.66 55.95 -26.39
#